data_AF-A0A7Y5MGP8-F1
#
_entry.id   AF-A0A7Y5MGP8-F1
#
_cell.length_a   1.000
_cell.length_b   1.000
_cell.length_c   1.000
_cell.angle_alpha   90.00
_cell.angle_beta   90.00
_cell.angle_gamma   90.00
#
_symmetry.space_group_name_H-M   'P 1'
#
loop_
_entity.id
_entity.type
_entity.pdbx_description
1 polymer ?
#
loop_
_entity_poly.entity_id
_entity_poly.type
_entity_poly.pdbx_seq_one_letter_code
_entity_poly.pdbx_strand_id
1 'polypeptide(L)'
;MDSLITAIPDAVPSDLYQVPNSAQSSLWSSIVADMLTGAHGSAQTDAATIDYDIVLFTDTTNSRTYSILRKRTSGANYWGTVIIDPSPLRSRLFIQAPHPLHDANTGNQAIVVFKNTAARAFILAGTHRCNSTALSSCDGTTSVCGGSNQFRRSDQAHNDDGPFQIATERFRHSVPNAVVVQLHGFVKDPGYPDLILGNGTQSTPAADWLTAFKNELTALDGTLQFKLAHIDTEWTTLTGTTNTQGRLINNSPDPCGTAAEIPNGRFLHIEQAFTGLRDNSAGYAKVASAIANTFPPDKMIASAVTGDWESAATWVGSSIPNDTTHVVISAGHTVTVTTASAEAKSLTFADNTAHIGLASGADLALHGDLTLATGTHAAFTSWASGATITFAGSDDQSLNGWNKDSTDFSTSLMEMVVDKSAGTLVTDGSEMNLNIGTRLEVVDGTFILTAEDDLEGRDLAGSAAVPAVTVHAGGTFTLQGDSSYIRSGTADTTAIGLLQNFGTVNMYGTDVITGYNFTDIYNKDGGSLNLFTGWRTSRLLRADTLLLNAGSILETSTTTNVLTSAGRTVLNAGATYRILGSAVNFSSSFTNNGTVEYASSVAQTVSDRTYKKVIFSNTGVKSWTMTANRTADTIEVNGTASLSISSASSFSLTATQRLSMSGGNISTGTNTLVLGTGTSQRGTLTHSSGAVIGPFKRFLAAATVNDILFPVGNASHVRPASLDITSAPVAGSVTARFLATDPGAAGLPLDDAGYSVTNHSPEGYWTLAAGDGLSGGVYTLKLTAAGFSGIASVSPLRELYRSNGGSWSVPGTHTAGTGTIASPVVSRTGLTALGEFGIGAGEENPLPAELTSFTAVPRASGVELHWSTAAEANNLGFEIQRSVVSSENQLLTADSDPWESIGFVDGNGASNIPHEYRFNDRSVGAGRYLYRLKQIDRDGRFTISNSVETVVAAPLKFALEQNHPNPFNPTTVFRYQLALSGHVTLSLYDAMGRQAAVLVNTVKEPGSYSVQFNGSALSSGVYYARLTSSGRTEMRKVILMK
;
A
#
# COMPACT_ATOMS: atom_id res chain seq x y z
N MET A 1 -13.80 -42.95 -13.34
CA MET A 1 -14.03 -41.92 -14.38
C MET A 1 -15.46 -41.43 -14.29
N ASP A 2 -16.44 -42.25 -14.66
CA ASP A 2 -17.87 -41.88 -14.62
C ASP A 2 -18.32 -41.34 -13.26
N SER A 3 -17.93 -42.00 -12.17
CA SER A 3 -18.28 -41.56 -10.81
C SER A 3 -17.73 -40.19 -10.41
N LEU A 4 -16.61 -39.74 -11.00
CA LEU A 4 -16.04 -38.41 -10.74
C LEU A 4 -16.86 -37.33 -11.45
N ILE A 5 -17.32 -37.61 -12.67
CA ILE A 5 -18.09 -36.67 -13.49
C ILE A 5 -19.52 -36.57 -12.99
N THR A 6 -20.17 -37.71 -12.67
CA THR A 6 -21.55 -37.72 -12.16
C THR A 6 -21.68 -37.11 -10.76
N ALA A 7 -20.58 -36.95 -10.02
CA ALA A 7 -20.59 -36.32 -8.69
C ALA A 7 -20.61 -34.78 -8.74
N ILE A 8 -20.33 -34.18 -9.91
CA ILE A 8 -20.31 -32.74 -10.11
C ILE A 8 -21.75 -32.20 -10.14
N PRO A 9 -22.11 -31.18 -9.35
CA PRO A 9 -23.42 -30.56 -9.42
C PRO A 9 -23.70 -29.91 -10.79
N ASP A 10 -24.88 -30.19 -11.34
CA ASP A 10 -25.39 -29.60 -12.59
C ASP A 10 -25.81 -28.13 -12.40
N ALA A 11 -26.20 -27.43 -13.47
CA ALA A 11 -26.65 -26.03 -13.41
C ALA A 11 -27.94 -25.81 -12.60
N VAL A 12 -28.72 -26.87 -12.33
CA VAL A 12 -30.01 -26.82 -11.62
C VAL A 12 -30.10 -27.97 -10.60
N PRO A 13 -30.52 -27.72 -9.33
CA PRO A 13 -30.94 -26.44 -8.76
C PRO A 13 -29.77 -25.45 -8.60
N SER A 14 -30.07 -24.16 -8.78
CA SER A 14 -29.10 -23.06 -8.89
C SER A 14 -28.41 -22.73 -7.56
N ASP A 15 -27.14 -22.33 -7.64
CA ASP A 15 -26.32 -21.74 -6.55
C ASP A 15 -25.75 -22.74 -5.53
N LEU A 16 -25.32 -23.91 -6.00
CA LEU A 16 -24.65 -24.91 -5.17
C LEU A 16 -23.13 -24.69 -5.04
N TYR A 17 -22.55 -23.71 -5.75
CA TYR A 17 -21.13 -23.40 -5.67
C TYR A 17 -20.89 -22.08 -4.92
N GLN A 18 -20.20 -22.16 -3.78
CA GLN A 18 -19.62 -21.02 -3.09
C GLN A 18 -18.09 -21.18 -3.02
N VAL A 19 -17.37 -20.07 -3.21
CA VAL A 19 -15.91 -20.02 -3.06
C VAL A 19 -15.55 -20.30 -1.59
N PRO A 20 -14.47 -21.07 -1.30
CA PRO A 20 -13.98 -21.27 0.06
C PRO A 20 -13.66 -19.95 0.76
N ASN A 21 -13.85 -19.92 2.08
CA ASN A 21 -13.32 -18.82 2.90
C ASN A 21 -11.79 -18.94 3.05
N SER A 22 -11.13 -17.91 3.58
CA SER A 22 -9.66 -17.87 3.69
C SER A 22 -9.04 -19.08 4.41
N ALA A 23 -9.66 -19.61 5.46
CA ALA A 23 -9.15 -20.78 6.16
C ALA A 23 -9.26 -22.05 5.30
N GLN A 24 -10.37 -22.21 4.58
CA GLN A 24 -10.57 -23.32 3.66
C GLN A 24 -9.65 -23.24 2.44
N SER A 25 -9.38 -22.04 1.92
CA SER A 25 -8.42 -21.82 0.84
C SER A 25 -7.00 -22.20 1.27
N SER A 26 -6.58 -21.81 2.47
CA SER A 26 -5.28 -22.22 3.04
C SER A 26 -5.19 -23.73 3.22
N LEU A 27 -6.24 -24.38 3.71
CA LEU A 27 -6.28 -25.84 3.84
C LEU A 27 -6.20 -26.54 2.49
N TRP A 28 -7.00 -26.12 1.51
CA TRP A 28 -6.95 -26.68 0.15
C TRP A 28 -5.55 -26.60 -0.45
N SER A 29 -4.92 -25.44 -0.28
CA SER A 29 -3.56 -25.16 -0.69
C SER A 29 -2.52 -26.07 -0.03
N SER A 30 -2.64 -26.30 1.28
CA SER A 30 -1.80 -27.24 2.06
C SER A 30 -1.98 -28.69 1.59
N ILE A 31 -3.22 -29.13 1.44
CA ILE A 31 -3.56 -30.49 1.01
C ILE A 31 -2.95 -30.81 -0.35
N VAL A 32 -3.06 -29.89 -1.33
CA VAL A 32 -2.49 -30.10 -2.67
C VAL A 32 -0.96 -30.18 -2.60
N ALA A 33 -0.30 -29.38 -1.75
CA ALA A 33 1.14 -29.45 -1.55
C ALA A 33 1.56 -30.81 -0.95
N ASP A 34 0.90 -31.26 0.10
CA ASP A 34 1.16 -32.55 0.75
C ASP A 34 0.94 -33.74 -0.20
N MET A 35 -0.08 -33.66 -1.07
CA MET A 35 -0.30 -34.67 -2.09
C MET A 35 0.84 -34.72 -3.11
N LEU A 36 1.44 -33.58 -3.47
CA LEU A 36 2.56 -33.50 -4.42
C LEU A 36 3.86 -34.06 -3.83
N THR A 37 4.06 -33.94 -2.51
CA THR A 37 5.25 -34.47 -1.80
C THR A 37 5.07 -35.92 -1.34
N GLY A 38 3.86 -36.47 -1.43
CA GLY A 38 3.55 -37.83 -0.96
C GLY A 38 3.25 -37.93 0.54
N ALA A 39 3.06 -36.80 1.23
CA ALA A 39 2.70 -36.71 2.64
C ALA A 39 1.21 -37.06 2.88
N HIS A 40 0.78 -38.24 2.44
CA HIS A 40 -0.63 -38.65 2.39
C HIS A 40 -1.36 -38.58 3.74
N GLY A 41 -0.69 -38.87 4.87
CA GLY A 41 -1.31 -38.83 6.19
C GLY A 41 -1.70 -37.42 6.63
N SER A 42 -0.86 -36.43 6.30
CA SER A 42 -1.12 -35.01 6.57
C SER A 42 -2.25 -34.50 5.68
N ALA A 43 -2.13 -34.72 4.36
CA ALA A 43 -3.17 -34.38 3.37
C ALA A 43 -4.55 -34.95 3.74
N GLN A 44 -4.59 -36.20 4.20
CA GLN A 44 -5.83 -36.88 4.61
C GLN A 44 -6.47 -36.23 5.84
N THR A 45 -5.65 -35.80 6.81
CA THR A 45 -6.13 -35.17 8.04
C THR A 45 -6.73 -33.81 7.73
N ASP A 46 -6.06 -32.99 6.91
CA ASP A 46 -6.53 -31.66 6.54
C ASP A 46 -7.76 -31.74 5.63
N ALA A 47 -7.75 -32.62 4.61
CA ALA A 47 -8.89 -32.82 3.72
C ALA A 47 -10.17 -33.17 4.48
N ALA A 48 -10.03 -33.94 5.57
CA ALA A 48 -11.15 -34.34 6.40
C ALA A 48 -11.93 -33.18 7.01
N THR A 49 -11.25 -32.06 7.29
CA THR A 49 -11.83 -30.88 7.95
C THR A 49 -12.74 -30.06 7.04
N ILE A 50 -12.60 -30.24 5.72
CA ILE A 50 -13.36 -29.51 4.69
C ILE A 50 -14.34 -30.40 3.91
N ASP A 51 -14.69 -31.57 4.46
CA ASP A 51 -15.55 -32.60 3.83
C ASP A 51 -14.96 -33.24 2.56
N TYR A 52 -13.64 -33.35 2.52
CA TYR A 52 -12.88 -34.04 1.48
C TYR A 52 -12.16 -35.29 2.03
N ASP A 53 -11.69 -36.12 1.11
CA ASP A 53 -10.99 -37.37 1.38
C ASP A 53 -9.87 -37.58 0.36
N ILE A 54 -8.75 -38.17 0.79
CA ILE A 54 -7.66 -38.61 -0.08
C ILE A 54 -7.78 -40.12 -0.28
N VAL A 55 -7.99 -40.53 -1.52
CA VAL A 55 -8.06 -41.94 -1.89
C VAL A 55 -6.85 -42.34 -2.72
N LEU A 56 -6.12 -43.33 -2.23
CA LEU A 56 -5.14 -44.05 -3.04
C LEU A 56 -5.87 -45.05 -3.93
N PHE A 57 -5.82 -44.83 -5.24
CA PHE A 57 -6.52 -45.65 -6.23
C PHE A 57 -5.51 -46.30 -7.18
N THR A 58 -5.44 -47.63 -7.18
CA THR A 58 -4.64 -48.39 -8.14
C THR A 58 -5.48 -48.73 -9.38
N ASP A 59 -5.08 -48.18 -10.53
CA ASP A 59 -5.69 -48.51 -11.80
C ASP A 59 -5.08 -49.80 -12.36
N THR A 60 -5.86 -50.87 -12.38
CA THR A 60 -5.42 -52.18 -12.84
C THR A 60 -5.12 -52.24 -14.34
N THR A 61 -5.52 -51.24 -15.13
CA THR A 61 -5.28 -51.21 -16.58
C THR A 61 -3.88 -50.75 -16.95
N ASN A 62 -3.22 -49.99 -16.08
CA ASN A 62 -1.85 -49.51 -16.28
C ASN A 62 -0.92 -49.77 -15.08
N SER A 63 -1.42 -50.43 -14.02
CA SER A 63 -0.71 -50.75 -12.78
C SER A 63 -0.16 -49.54 -12.02
N ARG A 64 -0.75 -48.35 -12.23
CA ARG A 64 -0.35 -47.10 -11.55
C ARG A 64 -1.28 -46.82 -10.37
N THR A 65 -0.72 -46.26 -9.29
CA THR A 65 -1.48 -45.82 -8.12
C THR A 65 -1.56 -44.31 -8.11
N TYR A 66 -2.77 -43.76 -7.97
CA TYR A 66 -3.03 -42.32 -7.95
C TYR A 66 -3.50 -41.87 -6.57
N SER A 67 -3.11 -40.67 -6.17
CA SER A 67 -3.67 -39.98 -5.00
C SER A 67 -4.80 -39.06 -5.45
N ILE A 68 -6.03 -39.31 -5.01
CA ILE A 68 -7.24 -38.62 -5.46
C ILE A 68 -7.87 -37.86 -4.30
N LEU A 69 -7.81 -36.53 -4.36
CA LEU A 69 -8.59 -35.66 -3.50
C LEU A 69 -10.00 -35.54 -4.06
N ARG A 70 -10.98 -36.05 -3.32
CA ARG A 70 -12.40 -36.02 -3.72
C ARG A 70 -13.28 -35.60 -2.57
N LYS A 71 -14.45 -35.03 -2.90
CA LYS A 71 -15.46 -34.70 -1.90
C LYS A 71 -16.10 -35.98 -1.34
N ARG A 72 -16.39 -36.01 -0.03
CA ARG A 72 -17.08 -37.15 0.61
C ARG A 72 -18.55 -37.22 0.27
N THR A 73 -19.23 -36.07 0.31
CA THR A 73 -20.67 -35.98 0.02
C THR A 73 -20.92 -35.17 -1.26
N SER A 74 -21.63 -35.76 -2.23
CA SER A 74 -22.05 -35.03 -3.44
C SER A 74 -23.10 -33.98 -3.07
N GLY A 75 -22.95 -32.74 -3.57
CA GLY A 75 -23.88 -31.65 -3.27
C GLY A 75 -23.23 -30.26 -3.32
N ALA A 76 -23.69 -29.35 -2.44
CA ALA A 76 -23.17 -27.97 -2.37
C ALA A 76 -21.66 -27.93 -2.08
N ASN A 77 -20.94 -26.95 -2.62
CA ASN A 77 -19.50 -26.71 -2.47
C ASN A 77 -18.63 -27.91 -2.90
N TYR A 78 -19.03 -28.60 -3.97
CA TYR A 78 -18.12 -29.48 -4.67
C TYR A 78 -17.12 -28.60 -5.44
N TRP A 79 -15.93 -28.41 -4.89
CA TRP A 79 -14.92 -27.48 -5.42
C TRP A 79 -14.08 -28.06 -6.56
N GLY A 80 -13.96 -29.38 -6.62
CA GLY A 80 -13.19 -30.07 -7.66
C GLY A 80 -12.66 -31.41 -7.19
N THR A 81 -11.96 -32.09 -8.10
CA THR A 81 -11.15 -33.28 -7.82
C THR A 81 -9.72 -33.00 -8.28
N VAL A 82 -8.75 -33.27 -7.41
CA VAL A 82 -7.31 -33.23 -7.74
C VAL A 82 -6.78 -34.66 -7.75
N ILE A 83 -6.05 -35.02 -8.80
CA ILE A 83 -5.43 -36.33 -8.95
C ILE A 83 -3.94 -36.13 -9.13
N ILE A 84 -3.11 -36.78 -8.30
CA ILE A 84 -1.66 -36.81 -8.42
C ILE A 84 -1.21 -38.20 -8.82
N ASP A 85 -0.36 -38.28 -9.84
CA ASP A 85 0.44 -39.47 -10.14
C ASP A 85 1.79 -39.36 -9.38
N PRO A 86 2.05 -40.22 -8.38
CA PRO A 86 3.30 -40.20 -7.62
C PRO A 86 4.50 -40.64 -8.45
N SER A 87 4.31 -41.31 -9.60
CA SER A 87 5.40 -41.88 -10.42
C SER A 87 5.28 -41.51 -11.90
N PRO A 88 5.06 -40.24 -12.27
CA PRO A 88 4.72 -39.80 -13.63
C PRO A 88 5.82 -40.14 -14.63
N LEU A 89 5.46 -40.31 -15.91
CA LEU A 89 6.46 -40.32 -17.00
C LEU A 89 6.81 -38.91 -17.47
N ARG A 90 5.95 -37.93 -17.16
CA ARG A 90 6.11 -36.51 -17.53
C ARG A 90 5.87 -35.68 -16.28
N SER A 91 6.92 -35.53 -15.48
CA SER A 91 6.88 -34.91 -14.16
C SER A 91 6.43 -33.45 -14.17
N ARG A 92 6.56 -32.76 -15.31
CA ARG A 92 6.14 -31.36 -15.49
C ARG A 92 4.79 -31.17 -16.15
N LEU A 93 4.12 -32.23 -16.60
CA LEU A 93 2.87 -32.10 -17.35
C LEU A 93 1.66 -32.10 -16.41
N PHE A 94 0.81 -31.09 -16.53
CA PHE A 94 -0.42 -30.91 -15.77
C PHE A 94 -1.61 -30.82 -16.70
N ILE A 95 -2.65 -31.61 -16.44
CA ILE A 95 -3.88 -31.59 -17.24
C ILE A 95 -4.98 -30.88 -16.46
N GLN A 96 -5.78 -30.07 -17.15
CA GLN A 96 -6.84 -29.29 -16.54
C GLN A 96 -8.14 -29.38 -17.35
N ALA A 97 -9.27 -29.50 -16.65
CA ALA A 97 -10.61 -29.46 -17.22
C ALA A 97 -11.48 -28.48 -16.42
N PRO A 98 -11.57 -27.20 -16.84
CA PRO A 98 -12.28 -26.16 -16.09
C PRO A 98 -13.80 -26.20 -16.28
N HIS A 99 -14.30 -26.77 -17.38
CA HIS A 99 -15.74 -26.81 -17.71
C HIS A 99 -16.25 -28.23 -18.01
N PRO A 100 -16.05 -29.22 -17.11
CA PRO A 100 -16.20 -30.63 -17.45
C PRO A 100 -17.62 -31.10 -17.76
N LEU A 101 -18.65 -30.40 -17.24
CA LEU A 101 -20.05 -30.70 -17.54
C LEU A 101 -20.60 -29.85 -18.69
N HIS A 102 -20.22 -28.57 -18.75
CA HIS A 102 -20.72 -27.65 -19.78
C HIS A 102 -20.15 -28.00 -21.15
N ASP A 103 -18.85 -28.29 -21.20
CA ASP A 103 -18.18 -28.68 -22.43
C ASP A 103 -18.33 -30.19 -22.57
N ALA A 104 -19.37 -30.60 -23.31
CA ALA A 104 -19.78 -32.00 -23.41
C ALA A 104 -18.58 -32.94 -23.65
N ASN A 105 -18.43 -33.97 -22.83
CA ASN A 105 -17.34 -34.96 -22.88
C ASN A 105 -15.90 -34.43 -22.68
N THR A 106 -15.68 -33.13 -22.44
CA THR A 106 -14.31 -32.61 -22.22
C THR A 106 -13.71 -33.14 -20.92
N GLY A 107 -14.50 -33.24 -19.84
CA GLY A 107 -14.04 -33.87 -18.58
C GLY A 107 -13.64 -35.34 -18.77
N ASN A 108 -14.38 -36.07 -19.61
CA ASN A 108 -14.08 -37.46 -19.93
C ASN A 108 -12.77 -37.59 -20.72
N GLN A 109 -12.63 -36.79 -21.78
CA GLN A 109 -11.42 -36.73 -22.58
C GLN A 109 -10.20 -36.38 -21.72
N ALA A 110 -10.32 -35.39 -20.82
CA ALA A 110 -9.21 -34.96 -19.97
C ALA A 110 -8.68 -36.06 -19.05
N ILE A 111 -9.57 -36.90 -18.51
CA ILE A 111 -9.17 -38.08 -17.71
C ILE A 111 -8.39 -39.09 -18.57
N VAL A 112 -8.82 -39.32 -19.81
CA VAL A 112 -8.11 -40.21 -20.76
C VAL A 112 -6.75 -39.64 -21.13
N VAL A 113 -6.68 -38.34 -21.41
CA VAL A 113 -5.43 -37.62 -21.69
C VAL A 113 -4.46 -37.77 -20.51
N PHE A 114 -4.87 -37.43 -19.29
CA PHE A 114 -4.05 -37.57 -18.09
C PHE A 114 -3.47 -38.97 -17.92
N LYS A 115 -4.31 -40.01 -18.08
CA LYS A 115 -3.88 -41.40 -17.95
C LYS A 115 -2.86 -41.80 -19.01
N ASN A 116 -3.10 -41.44 -20.27
CA ASN A 116 -2.29 -41.88 -21.40
C ASN A 116 -0.99 -41.09 -21.55
N THR A 117 -0.96 -39.85 -21.05
CA THR A 117 0.28 -39.07 -20.97
C THR A 117 1.10 -39.40 -19.73
N ALA A 118 0.52 -40.09 -18.73
CA ALA A 118 1.16 -40.30 -17.42
C ALA A 118 1.72 -38.97 -16.85
N ALA A 119 0.89 -37.94 -16.94
CA ALA A 119 1.16 -36.59 -16.43
C ALA A 119 1.26 -36.59 -14.89
N ARG A 120 1.94 -35.60 -14.32
CA ARG A 120 2.13 -35.47 -12.86
C ARG A 120 0.82 -35.27 -12.12
N ALA A 121 -0.05 -34.42 -12.64
CA ALA A 121 -1.31 -34.12 -11.98
C ALA A 121 -2.43 -33.76 -12.95
N PHE A 122 -3.65 -33.88 -12.43
CA PHE A 122 -4.87 -33.50 -13.09
C PHE A 122 -5.81 -32.79 -12.12
N ILE A 123 -6.43 -31.70 -12.58
CA ILE A 123 -7.52 -31.05 -11.84
C ILE A 123 -8.78 -30.95 -12.70
N LEU A 124 -9.87 -31.40 -12.10
CA LEU A 124 -11.22 -31.37 -12.63
C LEU A 124 -12.04 -30.36 -11.83
N ALA A 125 -12.55 -29.32 -12.49
CA ALA A 125 -13.40 -28.33 -11.83
C ALA A 125 -14.65 -28.97 -11.23
N GLY A 126 -15.03 -28.53 -10.04
CA GLY A 126 -16.09 -29.16 -9.27
C GLY A 126 -17.51 -28.72 -9.57
N THR A 127 -17.72 -27.91 -10.61
CA THR A 127 -19.00 -27.24 -10.82
C THR A 127 -19.29 -27.04 -12.30
N HIS A 128 -20.57 -27.00 -12.65
CA HIS A 128 -21.00 -26.46 -13.93
C HIS A 128 -20.74 -24.93 -13.95
N ARG A 129 -20.17 -24.38 -15.04
CA ARG A 129 -19.75 -22.97 -15.10
C ARG A 129 -20.87 -21.94 -14.84
N CYS A 130 -22.14 -22.34 -15.01
CA CYS A 130 -23.33 -21.54 -14.71
C CYS A 130 -24.00 -21.84 -13.35
N ASN A 131 -23.39 -22.65 -12.47
CA ASN A 131 -24.01 -23.08 -11.22
C ASN A 131 -23.97 -22.04 -10.08
N SER A 132 -23.32 -20.88 -10.26
CA SER A 132 -23.40 -19.75 -9.33
C SER A 132 -24.11 -18.54 -9.96
N THR A 133 -24.83 -17.77 -9.16
CA THR A 133 -25.40 -16.47 -9.56
C THR A 133 -24.46 -15.30 -9.29
N ALA A 134 -23.45 -15.50 -8.43
CA ALA A 134 -22.45 -14.48 -8.12
C ALA A 134 -21.54 -14.23 -9.34
N LEU A 135 -21.27 -12.95 -9.61
CA LEU A 135 -20.36 -12.53 -10.67
C LEU A 135 -18.90 -12.52 -10.17
N SER A 136 -18.00 -12.85 -11.07
CA SER A 136 -16.55 -12.71 -10.88
C SER A 136 -16.15 -11.24 -10.90
N SER A 137 -15.15 -10.89 -10.11
CA SER A 137 -14.46 -9.60 -10.19
C SER A 137 -13.44 -9.54 -11.32
N CYS A 138 -13.05 -10.68 -11.91
CA CYS A 138 -12.02 -10.72 -12.93
C CYS A 138 -12.50 -10.22 -14.29
N ASP A 139 -11.54 -9.76 -15.09
CA ASP A 139 -11.80 -9.11 -16.36
C ASP A 139 -12.41 -10.05 -17.41
N GLY A 140 -13.39 -9.51 -18.13
CA GLY A 140 -14.00 -10.12 -19.30
C GLY A 140 -15.50 -10.41 -19.12
N THR A 141 -16.13 -10.84 -20.21
CA THR A 141 -17.58 -11.06 -20.26
C THR A 141 -17.91 -12.32 -21.05
N THR A 142 -19.09 -12.87 -20.79
CA THR A 142 -19.61 -14.07 -21.44
C THR A 142 -21.11 -13.95 -21.70
N SER A 143 -21.60 -14.71 -22.70
CA SER A 143 -23.02 -14.91 -22.99
C SER A 143 -23.55 -16.29 -22.58
N VAL A 144 -22.67 -17.19 -22.11
CA VAL A 144 -22.92 -18.63 -21.95
C VAL A 144 -24.00 -18.95 -20.90
N CYS A 145 -24.20 -18.07 -19.91
CA CYS A 145 -25.14 -18.29 -18.81
C CYS A 145 -26.32 -17.29 -18.79
N GLY A 146 -26.68 -16.75 -19.97
CA GLY A 146 -27.80 -15.81 -20.16
C GLY A 146 -27.40 -14.33 -20.03
N GLY A 147 -27.59 -13.57 -21.12
CA GLY A 147 -27.20 -12.15 -21.23
C GLY A 147 -25.68 -11.94 -21.38
N SER A 148 -25.25 -10.76 -21.83
CA SER A 148 -23.84 -10.38 -21.85
C SER A 148 -23.45 -9.78 -20.51
N ASN A 149 -22.80 -10.57 -19.65
CA ASN A 149 -22.45 -10.22 -18.27
C ASN A 149 -20.99 -10.59 -17.98
N GLN A 150 -20.46 -10.14 -16.84
CA GLN A 150 -19.22 -10.68 -16.27
C GLN A 150 -19.32 -12.20 -16.08
N PHE A 151 -18.18 -12.89 -16.05
CA PHE A 151 -18.13 -14.33 -15.76
C PHE A 151 -18.77 -14.63 -14.40
N ARG A 152 -19.27 -15.85 -14.20
CA ARG A 152 -19.79 -16.29 -12.90
C ARG A 152 -18.66 -16.82 -12.04
N ARG A 153 -18.79 -16.75 -10.71
CA ARG A 153 -17.81 -17.33 -9.76
C ARG A 153 -17.63 -18.85 -9.89
N SER A 154 -18.63 -19.54 -10.46
CA SER A 154 -18.52 -20.96 -10.82
C SER A 154 -17.69 -21.22 -12.09
N ASP A 155 -17.36 -20.20 -12.89
CA ASP A 155 -16.56 -20.33 -14.11
C ASP A 155 -15.05 -20.39 -13.78
N GLN A 156 -14.54 -21.57 -13.43
CA GLN A 156 -13.21 -21.72 -12.83
C GLN A 156 -12.03 -21.19 -13.67
N ALA A 157 -12.17 -21.12 -14.99
CA ALA A 157 -11.15 -20.57 -15.89
C ALA A 157 -11.02 -19.03 -15.84
N HIS A 158 -11.97 -18.36 -15.17
CA HIS A 158 -12.12 -16.90 -15.14
C HIS A 158 -12.27 -16.37 -13.71
N ASN A 159 -11.69 -17.07 -12.73
CA ASN A 159 -11.65 -16.66 -11.32
C ASN A 159 -10.26 -16.95 -10.74
N ASP A 160 -9.84 -16.13 -9.78
CA ASP A 160 -8.54 -16.21 -9.11
C ASP A 160 -8.64 -16.61 -7.62
N ASP A 161 -9.84 -16.72 -7.08
CA ASP A 161 -10.09 -17.01 -5.66
C ASP A 161 -10.55 -18.46 -5.39
N GLY A 162 -10.74 -19.25 -6.46
CA GLY A 162 -11.28 -20.61 -6.40
C GLY A 162 -10.22 -21.71 -6.20
N PRO A 163 -10.62 -22.90 -5.70
CA PRO A 163 -9.76 -24.07 -5.55
C PRO A 163 -9.04 -24.52 -6.82
N PHE A 164 -9.62 -24.24 -7.99
CA PHE A 164 -9.00 -24.51 -9.28
C PHE A 164 -7.77 -23.63 -9.54
N GLN A 165 -7.87 -22.34 -9.20
CA GLN A 165 -6.74 -21.41 -9.25
C GLN A 165 -5.67 -21.79 -8.22
N ILE A 166 -6.07 -22.02 -6.97
CA ILE A 166 -5.15 -22.35 -5.86
C ILE A 166 -4.32 -23.61 -6.19
N ALA A 167 -4.95 -24.64 -6.76
CA ALA A 167 -4.22 -25.83 -7.18
C ALA A 167 -3.23 -25.52 -8.32
N THR A 168 -3.58 -24.64 -9.26
CA THR A 168 -2.66 -24.20 -10.33
C THR A 168 -1.46 -23.46 -9.77
N GLU A 169 -1.67 -22.58 -8.78
CA GLU A 169 -0.59 -21.89 -8.06
C GLU A 169 0.34 -22.89 -7.36
N ARG A 170 -0.24 -23.92 -6.73
CA ARG A 170 0.54 -24.99 -6.10
C ARG A 170 1.30 -25.84 -7.10
N PHE A 171 0.71 -26.19 -8.24
CA PHE A 171 1.43 -26.89 -9.30
C PHE A 171 2.61 -26.09 -9.83
N ARG A 172 2.40 -24.79 -10.10
CA ARG A 172 3.45 -23.87 -10.54
C ARG A 172 4.58 -23.76 -9.50
N HIS A 173 4.23 -23.71 -8.22
CA HIS A 173 5.21 -23.51 -7.14
C HIS A 173 5.97 -24.80 -6.79
N SER A 174 5.27 -25.93 -6.68
CA SER A 174 5.86 -27.19 -6.22
C SER A 174 6.52 -28.00 -7.34
N VAL A 175 6.23 -27.69 -8.60
CA VAL A 175 6.84 -28.39 -9.75
C VAL A 175 7.39 -27.35 -10.72
N PRO A 176 8.72 -27.14 -10.69
CA PRO A 176 9.34 -26.18 -11.58
C PRO A 176 9.05 -26.46 -13.05
N ASN A 177 8.67 -25.41 -13.78
CA ASN A 177 8.37 -25.45 -15.21
C ASN A 177 7.20 -26.35 -15.55
N ALA A 178 6.24 -26.44 -14.63
CA ALA A 178 4.92 -26.97 -14.87
C ALA A 178 4.35 -26.47 -16.21
N VAL A 179 4.10 -27.40 -17.13
CA VAL A 179 3.38 -27.18 -18.37
C VAL A 179 1.93 -27.56 -18.14
N VAL A 180 1.05 -26.59 -18.32
CA VAL A 180 -0.39 -26.73 -18.08
C VAL A 180 -1.12 -26.85 -19.41
N VAL A 181 -1.72 -28.02 -19.65
CA VAL A 181 -2.63 -28.25 -20.76
C VAL A 181 -4.06 -28.18 -20.25
N GLN A 182 -4.79 -27.16 -20.67
CA GLN A 182 -6.16 -26.92 -20.27
C GLN A 182 -7.10 -27.20 -21.44
N LEU A 183 -7.91 -28.24 -21.30
CA LEU A 183 -8.83 -28.72 -22.33
C LEU A 183 -10.20 -28.07 -22.17
N HIS A 184 -10.67 -27.48 -23.26
CA HIS A 184 -11.99 -26.86 -23.40
C HIS A 184 -12.72 -27.44 -24.61
N GLY A 185 -14.01 -27.14 -24.73
CA GLY A 185 -14.81 -27.54 -25.88
C GLY A 185 -15.88 -26.54 -26.24
N PHE A 186 -16.08 -26.34 -27.54
CA PHE A 186 -17.10 -25.44 -28.08
C PHE A 186 -18.03 -26.14 -29.07
N VAL A 187 -19.19 -25.53 -29.31
CA VAL A 187 -20.10 -25.91 -30.41
C VAL A 187 -19.61 -25.20 -31.67
N LYS A 188 -19.33 -25.98 -32.73
CA LYS A 188 -18.70 -25.46 -33.94
C LYS A 188 -19.68 -24.64 -34.79
N ASP A 189 -19.48 -23.33 -34.82
CA ASP A 189 -20.20 -22.42 -35.71
C ASP A 189 -19.69 -22.51 -37.17
N PRO A 190 -20.51 -22.13 -38.17
CA PRO A 190 -20.06 -22.06 -39.56
C PRO A 190 -18.81 -21.19 -39.72
N GLY A 191 -17.75 -21.77 -40.30
CA GLY A 191 -16.47 -21.08 -40.53
C GLY A 191 -15.44 -21.22 -39.40
N TYR A 192 -15.79 -21.83 -38.27
CA TYR A 192 -14.84 -22.13 -37.20
C TYR A 192 -13.93 -23.32 -37.59
N PRO A 193 -12.67 -23.35 -37.13
CA PRO A 193 -11.80 -24.51 -37.25
C PRO A 193 -12.27 -25.67 -36.34
N ASP A 194 -11.61 -26.83 -36.41
CA ASP A 194 -11.85 -27.93 -35.48
C ASP A 194 -11.17 -27.70 -34.12
N LEU A 195 -10.01 -27.01 -34.14
CA LEU A 195 -9.31 -26.59 -32.94
C LEU A 195 -8.93 -25.11 -32.98
N ILE A 196 -9.07 -24.45 -31.83
CA ILE A 196 -8.50 -23.13 -31.54
C ILE A 196 -7.49 -23.31 -30.41
N LEU A 197 -6.24 -22.93 -30.67
CA LEU A 197 -5.11 -23.14 -29.78
C LEU A 197 -4.59 -21.78 -29.31
N GLY A 198 -4.38 -21.61 -28.02
CA GLY A 198 -3.88 -20.36 -27.44
C GLY A 198 -2.89 -20.60 -26.31
N ASN A 199 -1.96 -19.67 -26.14
CA ASN A 199 -1.04 -19.68 -24.99
C ASN A 199 -1.43 -18.66 -23.91
N GLY A 200 -2.64 -18.08 -24.00
CA GLY A 200 -3.10 -17.00 -23.13
C GLY A 200 -2.64 -15.60 -23.57
N THR A 201 -1.90 -15.49 -24.67
CA THR A 201 -1.42 -14.24 -25.27
C THR A 201 -1.60 -14.28 -26.80
N GLN A 202 -1.22 -13.20 -27.49
CA GLN A 202 -1.11 -13.16 -28.95
C GLN A 202 0.35 -13.18 -29.44
N SER A 203 1.30 -13.46 -28.56
CA SER A 203 2.73 -13.46 -28.87
C SER A 203 3.27 -14.88 -28.98
N THR A 204 4.29 -15.09 -29.83
CA THR A 204 4.95 -16.39 -29.97
C THR A 204 5.93 -16.61 -28.81
N PRO A 205 5.84 -17.72 -28.07
CA PRO A 205 6.78 -18.04 -26.99
C PRO A 205 8.11 -18.56 -27.56
N ALA A 206 9.16 -18.52 -26.75
CA ALA A 206 10.46 -19.09 -27.12
C ALA A 206 10.38 -20.60 -27.39
N ALA A 207 9.62 -21.33 -26.57
CA ALA A 207 9.25 -22.74 -26.80
C ALA A 207 7.77 -22.83 -27.20
N ASP A 208 7.51 -23.09 -28.49
CA ASP A 208 6.15 -23.15 -29.03
C ASP A 208 5.58 -24.58 -29.06
N TRP A 209 5.13 -25.03 -27.89
CA TRP A 209 4.51 -26.34 -27.71
C TRP A 209 3.14 -26.47 -28.39
N LEU A 210 2.43 -25.36 -28.67
CA LEU A 210 1.15 -25.41 -29.37
C LEU A 210 1.34 -25.74 -30.85
N THR A 211 2.37 -25.17 -31.48
CA THR A 211 2.74 -25.55 -32.85
C THR A 211 3.21 -27.01 -32.91
N ALA A 212 3.98 -27.48 -31.94
CA ALA A 212 4.36 -28.88 -31.85
C ALA A 212 3.13 -29.80 -31.70
N PHE A 213 2.21 -29.48 -30.78
CA PHE A 213 0.96 -30.23 -30.59
C PHE A 213 0.09 -30.26 -31.85
N LYS A 214 -0.06 -29.13 -32.55
CA LYS A 214 -0.75 -29.05 -33.83
C LYS A 214 -0.15 -30.03 -34.85
N ASN A 215 1.18 -30.07 -34.96
CA ASN A 215 1.87 -30.93 -35.92
C ASN A 215 1.66 -32.41 -35.59
N GLU A 216 1.79 -32.78 -34.31
CA GLU A 216 1.54 -34.15 -33.84
C GLU A 216 0.08 -34.58 -34.09
N LEU A 217 -0.88 -33.71 -33.80
CA LEU A 217 -2.29 -34.03 -34.03
C LEU A 217 -2.63 -34.09 -35.54
N THR A 218 -2.03 -33.23 -36.36
CA THR A 218 -2.16 -33.28 -37.82
C THR A 218 -1.59 -34.57 -38.41
N ALA A 219 -0.50 -35.09 -37.84
CA ALA A 219 0.06 -36.38 -38.26
C ALA A 219 -0.87 -37.56 -37.94
N LEU A 220 -1.66 -37.46 -36.87
CA LEU A 220 -2.66 -38.46 -36.50
C LEU A 220 -3.98 -38.30 -37.27
N ASP A 221 -4.34 -37.07 -37.64
CA ASP A 221 -5.53 -36.74 -38.42
C ASP A 221 -5.33 -35.46 -39.24
N GLY A 222 -4.93 -35.63 -40.50
CA GLY A 222 -4.68 -34.54 -41.43
C GLY A 222 -5.93 -33.80 -41.93
N THR A 223 -7.13 -34.19 -41.49
CA THR A 223 -8.38 -33.53 -41.89
C THR A 223 -8.74 -32.33 -41.00
N LEU A 224 -8.13 -32.25 -39.81
CA LEU A 224 -8.43 -31.23 -38.81
C LEU A 224 -7.97 -29.84 -39.25
N GLN A 225 -8.83 -28.84 -39.04
CA GLN A 225 -8.52 -27.43 -39.24
C GLN A 225 -8.14 -26.76 -37.92
N PHE A 226 -7.17 -25.85 -37.96
CA PHE A 226 -6.60 -25.21 -36.77
C PHE A 226 -6.57 -23.69 -36.90
N LYS A 227 -6.70 -23.01 -35.75
CA LYS A 227 -6.28 -21.62 -35.55
C LYS A 227 -5.38 -21.52 -34.32
N LEU A 228 -4.23 -20.85 -34.45
CA LEU A 228 -3.29 -20.62 -33.33
C LEU A 228 -3.29 -19.13 -33.00
N ALA A 229 -3.75 -18.73 -31.81
CA ALA A 229 -3.97 -17.33 -31.45
C ALA A 229 -2.73 -16.44 -31.60
N HIS A 230 -1.54 -16.99 -31.38
CA HIS A 230 -0.25 -16.28 -31.51
C HIS A 230 0.33 -16.27 -32.92
N ILE A 231 -0.26 -17.01 -33.87
CA ILE A 231 0.15 -17.06 -35.29
C ILE A 231 -0.91 -16.44 -36.19
N ASP A 232 -2.16 -16.85 -36.00
CA ASP A 232 -3.36 -16.33 -36.65
C ASP A 232 -3.94 -15.14 -35.86
N THR A 233 -3.17 -14.06 -35.70
CA THR A 233 -3.50 -12.94 -34.78
C THR A 233 -4.82 -12.21 -35.07
N GLU A 234 -5.37 -12.35 -36.29
CA GLU A 234 -6.70 -11.86 -36.66
C GLU A 234 -7.85 -12.64 -35.99
N TRP A 235 -7.56 -13.82 -35.43
CA TRP A 235 -8.54 -14.64 -34.71
C TRP A 235 -8.55 -14.29 -33.22
N THR A 236 -9.65 -13.70 -32.74
CA THR A 236 -9.75 -13.13 -31.38
C THR A 236 -10.71 -13.87 -30.45
N THR A 237 -11.38 -14.91 -30.94
CA THR A 237 -12.41 -15.64 -30.19
C THR A 237 -11.87 -16.96 -29.64
N LEU A 238 -12.19 -17.30 -28.38
CA LEU A 238 -11.75 -18.54 -27.70
C LEU A 238 -10.22 -18.73 -27.70
N THR A 239 -9.48 -17.64 -27.46
CA THR A 239 -8.00 -17.62 -27.49
C THR A 239 -7.35 -17.84 -26.12
N GLY A 240 -8.16 -17.88 -25.05
CA GLY A 240 -7.68 -18.04 -23.68
C GLY A 240 -7.04 -16.80 -23.05
N THR A 241 -7.12 -15.62 -23.66
CA THR A 241 -6.49 -14.38 -23.13
C THR A 241 -7.12 -13.83 -21.84
N THR A 242 -8.38 -14.20 -21.56
CA THR A 242 -9.08 -13.90 -20.30
C THR A 242 -8.90 -14.99 -19.24
N ASN A 243 -8.14 -16.04 -19.54
CA ASN A 243 -7.98 -17.18 -18.65
C ASN A 243 -7.06 -16.85 -17.46
N THR A 244 -7.56 -16.97 -16.23
CA THR A 244 -6.80 -16.61 -15.03
C THR A 244 -5.60 -17.53 -14.80
N GLN A 245 -5.72 -18.83 -15.08
CA GLN A 245 -4.59 -19.76 -15.00
C GLN A 245 -3.54 -19.46 -16.08
N GLY A 246 -3.96 -19.14 -17.31
CA GLY A 246 -3.04 -18.76 -18.38
C GLY A 246 -2.27 -17.48 -18.06
N ARG A 247 -2.93 -16.47 -17.50
CA ARG A 247 -2.30 -15.24 -17.03
C ARG A 247 -1.33 -15.50 -15.88
N LEU A 248 -1.72 -16.32 -14.90
CA LEU A 248 -0.84 -16.75 -13.82
C LEU A 248 0.41 -17.45 -14.35
N ILE A 249 0.23 -18.45 -15.22
CA ILE A 249 1.36 -19.22 -15.75
C ILE A 249 2.30 -18.30 -16.52
N ASN A 250 1.79 -17.36 -17.33
CA ASN A 250 2.59 -16.36 -18.04
C ASN A 250 3.05 -15.17 -17.18
N ASN A 251 3.10 -15.32 -15.85
CA ASN A 251 3.64 -14.32 -14.92
C ASN A 251 2.93 -12.95 -14.93
N SER A 252 1.63 -12.90 -15.20
CA SER A 252 0.85 -11.67 -14.98
C SER A 252 0.96 -11.25 -13.50
N PRO A 253 1.20 -9.97 -13.20
CA PRO A 253 1.28 -9.47 -11.83
C PRO A 253 -0.09 -9.54 -11.11
N ASP A 254 -1.18 -9.58 -11.88
CA ASP A 254 -2.55 -9.75 -11.41
C ASP A 254 -3.29 -10.61 -12.44
N PRO A 255 -3.40 -11.92 -12.21
CA PRO A 255 -4.11 -12.82 -13.12
C PRO A 255 -5.59 -12.47 -13.33
N CYS A 256 -6.22 -11.73 -12.40
CA CYS A 256 -7.64 -11.39 -12.45
C CYS A 256 -7.90 -10.16 -13.34
N GLY A 257 -7.13 -9.09 -13.17
CA GLY A 257 -7.33 -7.81 -13.86
C GLY A 257 -6.26 -7.43 -14.90
N THR A 258 -5.19 -8.20 -15.06
CA THR A 258 -4.08 -7.85 -15.97
C THR A 258 -3.77 -8.97 -16.95
N ALA A 259 -3.81 -8.66 -18.25
CA ALA A 259 -3.39 -9.59 -19.30
C ALA A 259 -1.87 -9.83 -19.25
N ALA A 260 -1.42 -11.04 -19.60
CA ALA A 260 0.00 -11.31 -19.75
C ALA A 260 0.50 -10.82 -21.12
N GLU A 261 1.58 -10.03 -21.13
CA GLU A 261 2.15 -9.49 -22.37
C GLU A 261 3.19 -10.44 -23.01
N ILE A 262 3.94 -11.17 -22.17
CA ILE A 262 5.03 -12.05 -22.60
C ILE A 262 4.69 -13.51 -22.23
N PRO A 263 4.55 -14.40 -23.22
CA PRO A 263 4.29 -15.81 -22.95
C PRO A 263 5.59 -16.54 -22.62
N ASN A 264 5.54 -17.43 -21.62
CA ASN A 264 6.68 -18.31 -21.32
C ASN A 264 6.58 -19.68 -21.99
N GLY A 265 5.51 -19.92 -22.77
CA GLY A 265 5.29 -21.16 -23.50
C GLY A 265 4.72 -22.32 -22.67
N ARG A 266 4.49 -22.15 -21.36
CA ARG A 266 4.10 -23.24 -20.45
C ARG A 266 2.58 -23.44 -20.31
N PHE A 267 1.75 -22.63 -20.95
CA PHE A 267 0.28 -22.77 -20.92
C PHE A 267 -0.26 -23.11 -22.31
N LEU A 268 -1.02 -24.18 -22.41
CA LEU A 268 -1.68 -24.65 -23.63
C LEU A 268 -3.19 -24.65 -23.40
N HIS A 269 -3.88 -23.66 -23.95
CA HIS A 269 -5.33 -23.58 -24.02
C HIS A 269 -5.80 -24.25 -25.31
N ILE A 270 -6.59 -25.32 -25.18
CA ILE A 270 -7.01 -26.16 -26.31
C ILE A 270 -8.54 -26.20 -26.37
N GLU A 271 -9.10 -25.45 -27.30
CA GLU A 271 -10.55 -25.39 -27.58
C GLU A 271 -10.89 -26.33 -28.73
N GLN A 272 -11.83 -27.25 -28.52
CA GLN A 272 -12.10 -28.36 -29.44
C GLN A 272 -13.56 -28.42 -29.87
N ALA A 273 -13.79 -28.57 -31.17
CA ALA A 273 -15.10 -28.94 -31.70
C ALA A 273 -15.55 -30.31 -31.14
N PHE A 274 -16.87 -30.52 -31.04
CA PHE A 274 -17.41 -31.77 -30.47
C PHE A 274 -17.12 -32.98 -31.37
N THR A 275 -17.47 -32.89 -32.65
CA THR A 275 -17.35 -33.98 -33.62
C THR A 275 -15.89 -34.32 -33.92
N GLY A 276 -15.56 -35.62 -33.92
CA GLY A 276 -14.25 -36.14 -34.32
C GLY A 276 -13.19 -36.17 -33.22
N LEU A 277 -13.32 -35.33 -32.18
CA LEU A 277 -12.36 -35.24 -31.06
C LEU A 277 -12.98 -35.57 -29.70
N ARG A 278 -14.19 -35.08 -29.42
CA ARG A 278 -14.84 -35.22 -28.10
C ARG A 278 -16.06 -36.16 -28.09
N ASP A 279 -16.59 -36.52 -29.25
CA ASP A 279 -17.79 -37.35 -29.40
C ASP A 279 -17.55 -38.86 -29.27
N ASN A 280 -16.29 -39.32 -29.33
CA ASN A 280 -15.96 -40.74 -29.24
C ASN A 280 -14.55 -41.00 -28.66
N SER A 281 -14.28 -42.25 -28.27
CA SER A 281 -13.02 -42.65 -27.64
C SER A 281 -11.80 -42.61 -28.57
N ALA A 282 -11.97 -42.77 -29.89
CA ALA A 282 -10.87 -42.64 -30.84
C ALA A 282 -10.40 -41.17 -30.94
N GLY A 283 -11.32 -40.22 -30.85
CA GLY A 283 -11.01 -38.79 -30.72
C GLY A 283 -10.19 -38.50 -29.45
N TYR A 284 -10.59 -39.07 -28.30
CA TYR A 284 -9.82 -38.93 -27.05
C TYR A 284 -8.39 -39.48 -27.20
N ALA A 285 -8.25 -40.64 -27.84
CA ALA A 285 -6.96 -41.27 -28.07
C ALA A 285 -6.05 -40.40 -28.96
N LYS A 286 -6.59 -39.77 -30.03
CA LYS A 286 -5.80 -38.86 -30.88
C LYS A 286 -5.22 -37.68 -30.10
N VAL A 287 -6.04 -37.01 -29.29
CA VAL A 287 -5.60 -35.86 -28.48
C VAL A 287 -4.58 -36.30 -27.43
N ALA A 288 -4.83 -37.42 -26.75
CA ALA A 288 -3.90 -37.99 -25.79
C ALA A 288 -2.54 -38.35 -26.42
N SER A 289 -2.55 -39.01 -27.59
CA SER A 289 -1.33 -39.35 -28.34
C SER A 289 -0.58 -38.10 -28.82
N ALA A 290 -1.28 -37.10 -29.34
CA ALA A 290 -0.64 -35.85 -29.77
C ALA A 290 0.03 -35.13 -28.59
N ILE A 291 -0.62 -35.03 -27.43
CA ILE A 291 0.00 -34.46 -26.21
C ILE A 291 1.18 -35.33 -25.77
N ALA A 292 1.05 -36.65 -25.77
CA ALA A 292 2.13 -37.56 -25.38
C ALA A 292 3.34 -37.49 -26.32
N ASN A 293 3.15 -37.23 -27.61
CA ASN A 293 4.25 -37.04 -28.55
C ASN A 293 4.88 -35.65 -28.42
N THR A 294 4.06 -34.63 -28.15
CA THR A 294 4.53 -33.24 -27.94
C THR A 294 5.46 -33.15 -26.74
N PHE A 295 5.14 -33.87 -25.67
CA PHE A 295 5.93 -33.94 -24.45
C PHE A 295 6.46 -35.36 -24.31
N PRO A 296 7.68 -35.70 -24.74
CA PRO A 296 8.21 -37.05 -24.52
C PRO A 296 8.40 -37.35 -23.01
N PRO A 297 8.52 -38.62 -22.60
CA PRO A 297 8.85 -38.97 -21.21
C PRO A 297 10.17 -38.35 -20.75
N ASP A 298 10.28 -38.00 -19.46
CA ASP A 298 11.50 -37.47 -18.87
C ASP A 298 12.64 -38.49 -19.02
N LYS A 299 13.79 -38.06 -19.55
CA LYS A 299 14.95 -38.93 -19.72
C LYS A 299 15.70 -39.06 -18.39
N MET A 300 15.51 -40.20 -17.72
CA MET A 300 16.26 -40.57 -16.51
C MET A 300 17.48 -41.41 -16.89
N ILE A 301 18.68 -41.01 -16.44
CA ILE A 301 19.91 -41.80 -16.60
C ILE A 301 20.53 -42.01 -15.21
N ALA A 302 20.87 -43.25 -14.90
CA ALA A 302 21.57 -43.61 -13.66
C ALA A 302 23.04 -43.93 -13.93
N SER A 303 23.93 -43.69 -12.96
CA SER A 303 25.31 -44.19 -13.05
C SER A 303 25.32 -45.72 -12.97
N ALA A 304 25.94 -46.36 -13.95
CA ALA A 304 26.12 -47.81 -14.04
C ALA A 304 27.34 -48.29 -13.24
N VAL A 305 28.36 -47.44 -13.10
CA VAL A 305 29.59 -47.70 -12.36
C VAL A 305 30.17 -46.38 -11.81
N THR A 306 31.13 -46.48 -10.90
CA THR A 306 32.07 -45.38 -10.60
C THR A 306 32.89 -45.03 -11.84
N GLY A 307 33.02 -43.74 -12.15
CA GLY A 307 33.73 -43.27 -13.35
C GLY A 307 33.57 -41.78 -13.61
N ASP A 308 33.96 -41.33 -14.80
CA ASP A 308 33.91 -39.92 -15.19
C ASP A 308 32.52 -39.55 -15.74
N TRP A 309 32.03 -38.36 -15.42
CA TRP A 309 30.75 -37.84 -15.92
C TRP A 309 30.69 -37.85 -17.44
N GLU A 310 31.81 -37.54 -18.09
CA GLU A 310 31.90 -37.44 -19.54
C GLU A 310 32.10 -38.79 -20.25
N SER A 311 32.27 -39.88 -19.49
CA SER A 311 32.44 -41.23 -20.06
C SER A 311 31.08 -41.91 -20.23
N ALA A 312 30.73 -42.28 -21.47
CA ALA A 312 29.52 -43.05 -21.74
C ALA A 312 29.47 -44.38 -20.97
N ALA A 313 30.61 -44.98 -20.64
CA ALA A 313 30.68 -46.23 -19.86
C ALA A 313 30.21 -46.06 -18.41
N THR A 314 30.23 -44.84 -17.88
CA THR A 314 29.75 -44.51 -16.52
C THR A 314 28.24 -44.62 -16.41
N TRP A 315 27.50 -44.52 -17.52
CA TRP A 315 26.04 -44.32 -17.52
C TRP A 315 25.28 -45.51 -18.08
N VAL A 316 24.13 -45.82 -17.46
CA VAL A 316 23.20 -46.85 -17.97
C VAL A 316 22.76 -46.48 -19.38
N GLY A 317 22.83 -47.45 -20.30
CA GLY A 317 22.48 -47.24 -21.71
C GLY A 317 23.53 -46.46 -22.52
N SER A 318 24.74 -46.27 -21.99
CA SER A 318 25.87 -45.63 -22.69
C SER A 318 25.56 -44.22 -23.21
N SER A 319 24.73 -43.48 -22.49
CA SER A 319 24.32 -42.12 -22.84
C SER A 319 24.86 -41.13 -21.82
N ILE A 320 25.70 -40.19 -22.26
CA ILE A 320 26.22 -39.13 -21.41
C ILE A 320 25.07 -38.16 -21.05
N PRO A 321 24.93 -37.74 -19.79
CA PRO A 321 23.96 -36.73 -19.39
C PRO A 321 24.14 -35.39 -20.11
N ASN A 322 23.03 -34.67 -20.22
CA ASN A 322 22.98 -33.31 -20.75
C ASN A 322 21.88 -32.52 -20.02
N ASP A 323 21.72 -31.25 -20.38
CA ASP A 323 20.70 -30.31 -19.92
C ASP A 323 19.24 -30.80 -19.93
N THR A 324 18.90 -31.85 -20.70
CA THR A 324 17.56 -32.46 -20.73
C THR A 324 17.44 -33.74 -19.90
N THR A 325 18.55 -34.23 -19.34
CA THR A 325 18.64 -35.51 -18.64
C THR A 325 18.53 -35.35 -17.13
N HIS A 326 17.58 -36.04 -16.51
CA HIS A 326 17.53 -36.21 -15.07
C HIS A 326 18.53 -37.30 -14.65
N VAL A 327 19.53 -36.94 -13.86
CA VAL A 327 20.65 -37.80 -13.49
C VAL A 327 20.47 -38.37 -12.10
N VAL A 328 20.69 -39.68 -11.96
CA VAL A 328 20.78 -40.36 -10.66
C VAL A 328 22.18 -40.94 -10.50
N ILE A 329 22.91 -40.53 -9.47
CA ILE A 329 24.12 -41.27 -9.07
C ILE A 329 23.65 -42.43 -8.19
N SER A 330 23.81 -43.65 -8.71
CA SER A 330 23.40 -44.89 -8.03
C SER A 330 24.20 -45.13 -6.75
N ALA A 331 23.61 -45.88 -5.83
CA ALA A 331 24.22 -46.29 -4.57
C ALA A 331 25.62 -46.90 -4.78
N GLY A 332 26.58 -46.48 -3.96
CA GLY A 332 27.97 -46.95 -3.96
C GLY A 332 28.83 -46.46 -5.12
N HIS A 333 28.29 -45.61 -6.02
CA HIS A 333 29.05 -45.05 -7.13
C HIS A 333 29.59 -43.66 -6.81
N THR A 334 30.79 -43.38 -7.32
CA THR A 334 31.38 -42.04 -7.32
C THR A 334 31.53 -41.58 -8.77
N VAL A 335 30.96 -40.43 -9.11
CA VAL A 335 31.10 -39.83 -10.46
C VAL A 335 32.03 -38.63 -10.38
N THR A 336 33.02 -38.51 -11.27
CA THR A 336 33.92 -37.34 -11.29
C THR A 336 33.64 -36.47 -12.50
N VAL A 337 33.39 -35.18 -12.29
CA VAL A 337 33.28 -34.18 -13.35
C VAL A 337 34.67 -33.65 -13.66
N THR A 338 35.07 -33.70 -14.93
CA THR A 338 36.43 -33.36 -15.36
C THR A 338 36.48 -32.21 -16.37
N THR A 339 35.33 -31.75 -16.85
CA THR A 339 35.20 -30.72 -17.89
C THR A 339 34.32 -29.56 -17.44
N ALA A 340 34.42 -28.44 -18.16
CA ALA A 340 33.57 -27.26 -17.97
C ALA A 340 32.24 -27.32 -18.76
N SER A 341 31.92 -28.46 -19.38
CA SER A 341 30.73 -28.64 -20.23
C SER A 341 29.81 -29.75 -19.71
N ALA A 342 29.97 -30.14 -18.45
CA ALA A 342 29.13 -31.17 -17.85
C ALA A 342 27.79 -30.54 -17.48
N GLU A 343 26.70 -31.11 -17.98
CA GLU A 343 25.37 -30.56 -17.72
C GLU A 343 24.36 -31.66 -17.39
N ALA A 344 23.39 -31.33 -16.55
CA ALA A 344 22.23 -32.16 -16.27
C ALA A 344 20.96 -31.32 -16.17
N LYS A 345 19.81 -31.94 -16.47
CA LYS A 345 18.52 -31.36 -16.08
C LYS A 345 18.36 -31.33 -14.58
N SER A 346 18.64 -32.42 -13.89
CA SER A 346 18.63 -32.48 -12.42
C SER A 346 19.66 -33.49 -11.97
N LEU A 347 20.11 -33.38 -10.72
CA LEU A 347 21.00 -34.35 -10.11
C LEU A 347 20.39 -34.86 -8.81
N THR A 348 20.24 -36.18 -8.72
CA THR A 348 19.76 -36.87 -7.52
C THR A 348 20.77 -37.93 -7.11
N PHE A 349 20.99 -38.06 -5.81
CA PHE A 349 21.81 -39.13 -5.25
C PHE A 349 20.90 -40.24 -4.71
N ALA A 350 21.12 -41.48 -5.14
CA ALA A 350 20.23 -42.59 -4.80
C ALA A 350 20.20 -42.89 -3.30
N ASP A 351 21.33 -42.74 -2.62
CA ASP A 351 21.48 -42.84 -1.17
C ASP A 351 22.75 -42.11 -0.70
N ASN A 352 23.07 -42.22 0.60
CA ASN A 352 24.21 -41.54 1.21
C ASN A 352 25.59 -42.12 0.84
N THR A 353 25.66 -43.19 0.04
CA THR A 353 26.89 -43.80 -0.48
C THR A 353 27.17 -43.40 -1.93
N ALA A 354 26.28 -42.62 -2.54
CA ALA A 354 26.48 -42.02 -3.85
C ALA A 354 27.26 -40.70 -3.71
N HIS A 355 28.27 -40.50 -4.55
CA HIS A 355 29.19 -39.36 -4.42
C HIS A 355 29.49 -38.71 -5.77
N ILE A 356 29.86 -37.43 -5.74
CA ILE A 356 30.37 -36.68 -6.88
C ILE A 356 31.69 -35.97 -6.52
N GLY A 357 32.62 -35.95 -7.46
CA GLY A 357 33.86 -35.17 -7.37
C GLY A 357 33.96 -34.16 -8.50
N LEU A 358 34.59 -33.00 -8.25
CA LEU A 358 34.88 -31.99 -9.26
C LEU A 358 36.39 -31.78 -9.39
N ALA A 359 36.93 -32.03 -10.58
CA ALA A 359 38.34 -31.82 -10.90
C ALA A 359 38.64 -30.34 -11.20
N SER A 360 39.94 -30.00 -11.35
CA SER A 360 40.34 -28.61 -11.62
C SER A 360 39.79 -28.14 -12.97
N GLY A 361 39.11 -26.99 -12.98
CA GLY A 361 38.46 -26.45 -14.17
C GLY A 361 37.15 -27.14 -14.55
N ALA A 362 36.61 -28.01 -13.70
CA ALA A 362 35.29 -28.59 -13.90
C ALA A 362 34.18 -27.59 -13.58
N ASP A 363 33.12 -27.60 -14.38
CA ASP A 363 31.89 -26.86 -14.13
C ASP A 363 30.72 -27.79 -14.42
N LEU A 364 29.89 -28.05 -13.40
CA LEU A 364 28.66 -28.82 -13.54
C LEU A 364 27.48 -27.86 -13.57
N ALA A 365 26.89 -27.68 -14.75
CA ALA A 365 25.69 -26.88 -14.91
C ALA A 365 24.42 -27.70 -14.67
N LEU A 366 23.59 -27.26 -13.72
CA LEU A 366 22.30 -27.85 -13.42
C LEU A 366 21.17 -26.94 -13.91
N HIS A 367 20.26 -27.50 -14.70
CA HIS A 367 19.11 -26.81 -15.28
C HIS A 367 17.78 -27.10 -14.55
N GLY A 368 17.86 -27.68 -13.37
CA GLY A 368 16.77 -28.18 -12.53
C GLY A 368 17.33 -28.61 -11.17
N ASP A 369 16.56 -29.37 -10.40
CA ASP A 369 16.83 -29.55 -8.96
C ASP A 369 18.13 -30.31 -8.65
N LEU A 370 18.73 -29.96 -7.52
CA LEU A 370 19.78 -30.75 -6.86
C LEU A 370 19.21 -31.39 -5.61
N THR A 371 19.12 -32.71 -5.59
CA THR A 371 18.50 -33.48 -4.49
C THR A 371 19.51 -34.43 -3.86
N LEU A 372 19.86 -34.17 -2.61
CA LEU A 372 20.71 -35.05 -1.81
C LEU A 372 19.88 -36.21 -1.23
N ALA A 373 20.57 -37.27 -0.80
CA ALA A 373 19.92 -38.37 -0.11
C ALA A 373 19.48 -37.93 1.30
N THR A 374 18.38 -38.49 1.80
CA THR A 374 17.88 -38.15 3.14
C THR A 374 18.86 -38.55 4.24
N GLY A 375 19.10 -37.63 5.19
CA GLY A 375 20.00 -37.84 6.33
C GLY A 375 21.45 -37.50 6.00
N THR A 376 22.38 -37.93 6.84
CA THR A 376 23.80 -37.62 6.72
C THR A 376 24.39 -38.12 5.40
N HIS A 377 24.81 -37.19 4.53
CA HIS A 377 25.25 -37.51 3.18
C HIS A 377 26.46 -36.67 2.71
N ALA A 378 27.66 -37.24 2.70
CA ALA A 378 28.85 -36.59 2.15
C ALA A 378 28.87 -36.60 0.60
N ALA A 379 27.96 -35.86 -0.04
CA ALA A 379 27.76 -35.93 -1.49
C ALA A 379 29.01 -35.53 -2.30
N PHE A 380 29.80 -34.57 -1.78
CA PHE A 380 30.94 -33.99 -2.48
C PHE A 380 32.27 -34.50 -1.89
N THR A 381 32.87 -35.53 -2.51
CA THR A 381 34.07 -36.19 -1.96
C THR A 381 35.39 -35.52 -2.32
N SER A 382 35.41 -34.75 -3.41
CA SER A 382 36.58 -33.99 -3.85
C SER A 382 36.16 -32.78 -4.65
N TRP A 383 36.75 -31.61 -4.38
CA TRP A 383 36.45 -30.37 -5.08
C TRP A 383 37.74 -29.59 -5.28
N ALA A 384 38.25 -29.58 -6.50
CA ALA A 384 39.45 -28.82 -6.82
C ALA A 384 39.16 -27.31 -6.81
N SER A 385 40.14 -26.50 -6.40
CA SER A 385 40.00 -25.04 -6.45
C SER A 385 39.65 -24.56 -7.86
N GLY A 386 38.69 -23.63 -7.95
CA GLY A 386 38.18 -23.09 -9.21
C GLY A 386 37.16 -23.98 -9.93
N ALA A 387 36.85 -25.17 -9.41
CA ALA A 387 35.72 -25.94 -9.91
C ALA A 387 34.40 -25.37 -9.39
N THR A 388 33.33 -25.47 -10.16
CA THR A 388 32.04 -24.83 -9.84
C THR A 388 30.87 -25.78 -10.02
N ILE A 389 29.82 -25.56 -9.23
CA ILE A 389 28.48 -25.99 -9.59
C ILE A 389 27.69 -24.74 -9.96
N THR A 390 27.16 -24.74 -11.18
CA THR A 390 26.43 -23.62 -11.75
C THR A 390 24.95 -23.97 -11.88
N PHE A 391 24.09 -23.19 -11.24
CA PHE A 391 22.65 -23.28 -11.36
C PHE A 391 22.20 -22.40 -12.53
N ALA A 392 21.95 -23.04 -13.67
CA ALA A 392 21.78 -22.39 -14.96
C ALA A 392 20.32 -22.45 -15.47
N GLY A 393 20.09 -21.83 -16.63
CA GLY A 393 18.83 -21.91 -17.38
C GLY A 393 17.77 -20.90 -16.93
N SER A 394 16.55 -21.04 -17.45
CA SER A 394 15.39 -20.16 -17.17
C SER A 394 14.46 -20.69 -16.08
N ASP A 395 14.79 -21.88 -15.58
CA ASP A 395 13.88 -22.75 -14.87
C ASP A 395 14.01 -22.52 -13.38
N ASP A 396 12.90 -22.46 -12.63
CA ASP A 396 12.98 -22.49 -11.17
C ASP A 396 13.65 -23.79 -10.70
N GLN A 397 14.41 -23.72 -9.62
CA GLN A 397 15.25 -24.80 -9.11
C GLN A 397 15.20 -24.81 -7.59
N SER A 398 15.24 -26.02 -7.03
CA SER A 398 15.30 -26.24 -5.59
C SER A 398 16.57 -26.99 -5.21
N LEU A 399 17.10 -26.62 -4.03
CA LEU A 399 18.05 -27.44 -3.29
C LEU A 399 17.25 -28.28 -2.30
N ASN A 400 17.33 -29.61 -2.41
CA ASN A 400 16.52 -30.54 -1.61
C ASN A 400 17.37 -31.54 -0.84
N GLY A 401 16.88 -31.95 0.33
CA GLY A 401 17.44 -33.07 1.08
C GLY A 401 18.75 -32.74 1.79
N TRP A 402 19.05 -31.46 1.95
CA TRP A 402 20.19 -31.00 2.70
C TRP A 402 20.00 -31.23 4.20
N ASN A 403 21.10 -31.46 4.91
CA ASN A 403 21.06 -31.77 6.33
C ASN A 403 20.41 -30.68 7.17
N LYS A 404 19.38 -31.10 7.91
CA LYS A 404 18.77 -30.37 9.01
C LYS A 404 19.59 -30.43 10.30
N ASP A 405 20.47 -31.42 10.45
CA ASP A 405 21.23 -31.64 11.68
C ASP A 405 22.53 -30.83 11.70
N SER A 406 22.61 -29.87 12.64
CA SER A 406 23.77 -29.00 12.91
C SER A 406 25.07 -29.72 13.28
N THR A 407 25.09 -31.06 13.34
CA THR A 407 26.27 -31.86 13.69
C THR A 407 26.94 -32.53 12.49
N ASP A 408 26.32 -32.48 11.30
CA ASP A 408 26.87 -33.07 10.09
C ASP A 408 27.18 -32.03 9.02
N PHE A 409 28.47 -31.88 8.76
CA PHE A 409 29.06 -30.83 7.93
C PHE A 409 29.66 -31.37 6.63
N SER A 410 29.30 -32.59 6.23
CA SER A 410 29.89 -33.29 5.10
C SER A 410 29.37 -32.85 3.72
N THR A 411 28.42 -31.93 3.69
CA THR A 411 27.77 -31.38 2.49
C THR A 411 28.18 -29.93 2.23
N SER A 412 29.39 -29.70 1.71
CA SER A 412 29.85 -28.34 1.37
C SER A 412 29.98 -28.15 -0.15
N LEU A 413 29.32 -27.11 -0.68
CA LEU A 413 29.60 -26.59 -2.02
C LEU A 413 30.77 -25.63 -1.90
N MET A 414 31.91 -25.91 -2.54
CA MET A 414 33.06 -25.00 -2.39
C MET A 414 32.85 -23.70 -3.17
N GLU A 415 32.39 -23.80 -4.42
CA GLU A 415 32.07 -22.64 -5.26
C GLU A 415 30.72 -22.85 -5.94
N MET A 416 29.77 -21.98 -5.60
CA MET A 416 28.40 -22.04 -6.10
C MET A 416 28.12 -20.80 -6.95
N VAL A 417 27.62 -21.01 -8.15
CA VAL A 417 27.22 -19.94 -9.07
C VAL A 417 25.73 -20.08 -9.38
N VAL A 418 24.97 -19.00 -9.24
CA VAL A 418 23.59 -18.88 -9.68
C VAL A 418 23.58 -17.97 -10.90
N ASP A 419 23.47 -18.56 -12.08
CA ASP A 419 23.50 -17.87 -13.37
C ASP A 419 22.25 -18.22 -14.15
N LYS A 420 21.12 -17.68 -13.68
CA LYS A 420 19.82 -17.99 -14.22
C LYS A 420 19.41 -16.91 -15.20
N SER A 421 19.35 -17.25 -16.49
CA SER A 421 18.80 -16.36 -17.54
C SER A 421 17.40 -15.83 -17.20
N ALA A 422 16.62 -16.63 -16.44
CA ALA A 422 15.37 -16.27 -15.79
C ALA A 422 15.10 -17.27 -14.63
N GLY A 423 14.18 -16.92 -13.73
CA GLY A 423 13.75 -17.84 -12.66
C GLY A 423 14.58 -17.77 -11.38
N THR A 424 14.33 -18.74 -10.49
CA THR A 424 14.75 -18.71 -9.09
C THR A 424 15.46 -19.99 -8.69
N LEU A 425 16.58 -19.89 -7.98
CA LEU A 425 17.09 -20.97 -7.14
C LEU A 425 16.61 -20.73 -5.71
N VAL A 426 16.01 -21.74 -5.09
CA VAL A 426 15.39 -21.63 -3.77
C VAL A 426 15.86 -22.79 -2.88
N THR A 427 16.12 -22.52 -1.60
CA THR A 427 16.24 -23.58 -0.60
C THR A 427 14.85 -24.11 -0.23
N ASP A 428 14.77 -25.33 0.32
CA ASP A 428 13.48 -26.01 0.50
C ASP A 428 12.69 -25.54 1.74
N GLY A 429 13.25 -24.63 2.57
CA GLY A 429 12.59 -24.06 3.73
C GLY A 429 12.40 -25.06 4.87
N SER A 430 13.28 -26.07 4.96
CA SER A 430 13.15 -27.19 5.89
C SER A 430 14.13 -27.15 7.07
N GLU A 431 14.64 -25.97 7.42
CA GLU A 431 15.76 -25.74 8.35
C GLU A 431 17.09 -26.29 7.79
N MET A 432 17.34 -26.01 6.51
CA MET A 432 18.54 -26.43 5.78
C MET A 432 19.79 -25.72 6.27
N ASN A 433 20.92 -26.43 6.41
CA ASN A 433 22.26 -25.81 6.50
C ASN A 433 22.96 -25.85 5.13
N LEU A 434 22.90 -24.75 4.38
CA LEU A 434 23.62 -24.61 3.10
C LEU A 434 25.08 -24.22 3.35
N ASN A 435 25.99 -25.18 3.26
CA ASN A 435 27.41 -24.94 3.48
C ASN A 435 28.13 -24.47 2.21
N ILE A 436 28.80 -23.32 2.28
CA ILE A 436 29.63 -22.74 1.21
C ILE A 436 31.09 -22.63 1.67
N GLY A 437 32.03 -23.16 0.87
CA GLY A 437 33.44 -23.19 1.25
C GLY A 437 34.26 -21.96 0.87
N THR A 438 34.10 -21.44 -0.34
CA THR A 438 34.97 -20.39 -0.88
C THR A 438 34.19 -19.20 -1.42
N ARG A 439 33.17 -19.41 -2.26
CA ARG A 439 32.34 -18.30 -2.75
C ARG A 439 30.95 -18.72 -3.20
N LEU A 440 30.03 -17.77 -3.11
CA LEU A 440 28.70 -17.78 -3.71
C LEU A 440 28.59 -16.58 -4.66
N GLU A 441 28.26 -16.82 -5.92
CA GLU A 441 28.01 -15.78 -6.91
C GLU A 441 26.56 -15.86 -7.41
N VAL A 442 25.86 -14.74 -7.41
CA VAL A 442 24.54 -14.59 -8.04
C VAL A 442 24.71 -13.66 -9.24
N VAL A 443 24.91 -14.26 -10.41
CA VAL A 443 25.22 -13.59 -11.67
C VAL A 443 23.97 -12.97 -12.27
N ASP A 444 22.97 -13.81 -12.57
CA ASP A 444 21.67 -13.46 -13.13
C ASP A 444 20.55 -14.25 -12.44
N GLY A 445 19.34 -13.69 -12.48
CA GLY A 445 18.14 -14.28 -11.88
C GLY A 445 18.12 -14.15 -10.36
N THR A 446 17.41 -15.03 -9.66
CA THR A 446 17.18 -14.90 -8.21
C THR A 446 17.71 -16.10 -7.44
N PHE A 447 18.45 -15.86 -6.36
CA PHE A 447 18.69 -16.83 -5.30
C PHE A 447 17.89 -16.45 -4.07
N ILE A 448 17.10 -17.38 -3.54
CA ILE A 448 16.31 -17.21 -2.32
C ILE A 448 16.80 -18.20 -1.27
N LEU A 449 17.31 -17.69 -0.15
CA LEU A 449 17.39 -18.44 1.09
C LEU A 449 16.04 -18.29 1.79
N THR A 450 15.29 -19.38 1.88
CA THR A 450 13.96 -19.40 2.50
C THR A 450 14.03 -19.34 4.02
N ALA A 451 12.88 -19.11 4.65
CA ALA A 451 12.79 -18.94 6.10
C ALA A 451 13.30 -20.17 6.82
N GLU A 452 13.96 -19.94 7.96
CA GLU A 452 14.54 -20.98 8.82
C GLU A 452 15.79 -21.68 8.24
N ASP A 453 16.15 -21.44 6.98
CA ASP A 453 17.38 -21.98 6.40
C ASP A 453 18.60 -21.10 6.71
N ASP A 454 19.74 -21.75 6.91
CA ASP A 454 21.03 -21.17 7.26
C ASP A 454 22.00 -21.22 6.07
N LEU A 455 22.80 -20.17 5.92
CA LEU A 455 23.97 -20.13 5.04
C LEU A 455 25.24 -20.15 5.88
N GLU A 456 26.02 -21.23 5.78
CA GLU A 456 27.19 -21.45 6.61
C GLU A 456 28.49 -21.49 5.80
N GLY A 457 29.52 -20.80 6.27
CA GLY A 457 30.85 -20.91 5.72
C GLY A 457 31.57 -22.16 6.21
N ARG A 458 31.70 -23.21 5.37
CA ARG A 458 32.45 -24.44 5.70
C ARG A 458 33.18 -25.06 4.51
N ASP A 459 34.36 -25.61 4.77
CA ASP A 459 35.10 -26.41 3.78
C ASP A 459 34.57 -27.85 3.67
N LEU A 460 35.15 -28.65 2.76
CA LEU A 460 34.78 -30.07 2.59
C LEU A 460 35.03 -30.94 3.82
N ALA A 461 35.92 -30.51 4.74
CA ALA A 461 36.17 -31.21 5.99
C ALA A 461 35.20 -30.79 7.11
N GLY A 462 34.26 -29.88 6.81
CA GLY A 462 33.30 -29.32 7.76
C GLY A 462 33.88 -28.23 8.66
N SER A 463 35.13 -27.81 8.44
CA SER A 463 35.78 -26.76 9.22
C SER A 463 35.26 -25.38 8.79
N ALA A 464 35.24 -24.43 9.71
CA ALA A 464 34.76 -23.08 9.45
C ALA A 464 35.56 -22.41 8.31
N ALA A 465 34.84 -21.87 7.33
CA ALA A 465 35.39 -21.13 6.19
C ALA A 465 34.75 -19.74 6.09
N VAL A 466 35.37 -18.83 5.35
CA VAL A 466 34.95 -17.42 5.22
C VAL A 466 34.62 -17.08 3.77
N PRO A 467 33.53 -17.64 3.21
CA PRO A 467 33.22 -17.48 1.80
C PRO A 467 32.86 -16.03 1.46
N ALA A 468 33.22 -15.57 0.27
CA ALA A 468 32.75 -14.30 -0.27
C ALA A 468 31.38 -14.48 -0.95
N VAL A 469 30.52 -13.46 -0.87
CA VAL A 469 29.23 -13.43 -1.57
C VAL A 469 29.24 -12.26 -2.55
N THR A 470 29.03 -12.54 -3.84
CA THR A 470 28.93 -11.51 -4.87
C THR A 470 27.57 -11.58 -5.55
N VAL A 471 26.86 -10.46 -5.57
CA VAL A 471 25.60 -10.29 -6.31
C VAL A 471 25.88 -9.34 -7.47
N HIS A 472 25.86 -9.85 -8.70
CA HIS A 472 26.12 -9.09 -9.91
C HIS A 472 24.90 -8.27 -10.32
N ALA A 473 25.06 -7.36 -11.29
CA ALA A 473 24.03 -6.38 -11.66
C ALA A 473 22.67 -7.00 -12.09
N GLY A 474 22.68 -8.17 -12.73
CA GLY A 474 21.44 -8.88 -13.09
C GLY A 474 20.98 -9.90 -12.05
N GLY A 475 21.73 -10.07 -10.96
CA GLY A 475 21.45 -10.98 -9.87
C GLY A 475 20.61 -10.36 -8.76
N THR A 476 19.74 -11.18 -8.18
CA THR A 476 18.98 -10.87 -6.97
C THR A 476 19.24 -11.92 -5.90
N PHE A 477 19.74 -11.50 -4.74
CA PHE A 477 19.87 -12.36 -3.57
C PHE A 477 18.83 -11.97 -2.53
N THR A 478 17.90 -12.87 -2.23
CA THR A 478 16.84 -12.64 -1.27
C THR A 478 17.00 -13.56 -0.07
N LEU A 479 16.94 -12.95 1.11
CA LEU A 479 16.90 -13.62 2.40
C LEU A 479 15.50 -13.44 2.95
N GLN A 480 14.73 -14.52 3.00
CA GLN A 480 13.41 -14.56 3.61
C GLN A 480 13.60 -15.31 4.92
N GLY A 481 13.43 -14.73 6.11
CA GLY A 481 13.45 -15.60 7.29
C GLY A 481 13.53 -14.92 8.63
N ASP A 482 12.62 -15.34 9.49
CA ASP A 482 12.82 -15.33 10.94
C ASP A 482 13.71 -16.52 11.31
N SER A 483 14.65 -16.34 12.25
CA SER A 483 15.55 -17.41 12.73
C SER A 483 16.64 -17.95 11.77
N SER A 484 16.83 -17.40 10.57
CA SER A 484 17.95 -17.75 9.68
C SER A 484 19.29 -17.12 10.10
N TYR A 485 20.39 -17.84 9.84
CA TYR A 485 21.76 -17.40 10.09
C TYR A 485 22.60 -17.33 8.81
N ILE A 486 23.45 -16.31 8.75
CA ILE A 486 24.61 -16.25 7.85
C ILE A 486 25.85 -16.18 8.74
N ARG A 487 26.64 -17.25 8.78
CA ARG A 487 27.76 -17.39 9.72
C ARG A 487 28.90 -18.24 9.19
N SER A 488 30.09 -18.10 9.77
CA SER A 488 31.24 -18.98 9.49
C SER A 488 31.35 -20.08 10.55
N GLY A 489 31.19 -21.35 10.17
CA GLY A 489 31.06 -22.44 11.14
C GLY A 489 29.74 -22.38 11.95
N THR A 490 29.73 -22.92 13.18
CA THR A 490 28.50 -23.07 14.00
C THR A 490 28.20 -21.91 14.95
N ALA A 491 29.12 -20.95 15.11
CA ALA A 491 28.94 -19.88 16.09
C ALA A 491 28.07 -18.74 15.53
N ASP A 492 27.02 -18.36 16.24
CA ASP A 492 26.07 -17.31 15.80
C ASP A 492 26.68 -15.93 15.52
N THR A 493 27.93 -15.71 15.93
CA THR A 493 28.60 -14.40 15.85
C THR A 493 29.77 -14.36 14.87
N THR A 494 30.14 -15.47 14.27
CA THR A 494 31.26 -15.52 13.31
C THR A 494 30.78 -15.12 11.94
N ALA A 495 31.52 -14.23 11.30
CA ALA A 495 31.15 -13.70 9.99
C ALA A 495 31.65 -14.58 8.85
N ILE A 496 30.83 -14.73 7.81
CA ILE A 496 31.39 -15.08 6.49
C ILE A 496 32.15 -13.88 5.92
N GLY A 497 32.75 -14.03 4.75
CA GLY A 497 33.55 -13.00 4.12
C GLY A 497 32.74 -11.78 3.65
N LEU A 498 33.32 -11.07 2.69
CA LEU A 498 32.76 -9.84 2.12
C LEU A 498 31.48 -10.12 1.32
N LEU A 499 30.44 -9.31 1.55
CA LEU A 499 29.31 -9.15 0.62
C LEU A 499 29.59 -8.01 -0.35
N GLN A 500 29.67 -8.33 -1.65
CA GLN A 500 29.75 -7.37 -2.74
C GLN A 500 28.42 -7.34 -3.49
N ASN A 501 27.70 -6.23 -3.41
CA ASN A 501 26.43 -6.07 -4.09
C ASN A 501 26.53 -5.05 -5.25
N PHE A 502 26.27 -5.51 -6.46
CA PHE A 502 26.08 -4.73 -7.68
C PHE A 502 24.64 -4.83 -8.21
N GLY A 503 23.90 -5.86 -7.80
CA GLY A 503 22.49 -6.09 -8.16
C GLY A 503 21.55 -5.76 -7.02
N THR A 504 20.64 -6.69 -6.70
CA THR A 504 19.65 -6.49 -5.63
C THR A 504 19.86 -7.48 -4.49
N VAL A 505 20.00 -6.98 -3.27
CA VAL A 505 19.97 -7.78 -2.04
C VAL A 505 18.71 -7.39 -1.26
N ASN A 506 17.82 -8.35 -1.05
CA ASN A 506 16.62 -8.17 -0.24
C ASN A 506 16.75 -8.96 1.06
N MET A 507 16.43 -8.32 2.19
CA MET A 507 16.44 -8.96 3.50
C MET A 507 15.09 -8.70 4.17
N TYR A 508 14.31 -9.76 4.38
CA TYR A 508 12.99 -9.74 4.98
C TYR A 508 12.99 -10.47 6.33
N GLY A 509 12.39 -9.87 7.35
CA GLY A 509 12.13 -10.51 8.65
C GLY A 509 10.86 -9.97 9.30
N THR A 510 10.25 -10.72 10.22
CA THR A 510 9.02 -10.31 10.92
C THR A 510 9.19 -10.19 12.44
N ASP A 511 10.11 -10.93 13.06
CA ASP A 511 10.25 -10.98 14.53
C ASP A 511 11.70 -10.87 15.06
N VAL A 512 12.64 -11.73 14.64
CA VAL A 512 14.05 -11.71 15.10
C VAL A 512 14.97 -12.36 14.06
N ILE A 513 15.83 -11.56 13.40
CA ILE A 513 16.99 -12.10 12.67
C ILE A 513 18.20 -12.03 13.60
N THR A 514 18.66 -13.19 14.07
CA THR A 514 19.70 -13.29 15.09
C THR A 514 21.13 -13.26 14.55
N GLY A 515 21.38 -13.36 13.24
CA GLY A 515 22.78 -13.49 12.80
C GLY A 515 23.06 -13.44 11.31
N TYR A 516 22.83 -12.29 10.65
CA TYR A 516 23.46 -12.03 9.34
C TYR A 516 24.84 -11.41 9.55
N ASN A 517 25.88 -12.23 9.50
CA ASN A 517 27.25 -11.86 9.82
C ASN A 517 28.14 -11.88 8.59
N PHE A 518 28.61 -10.71 8.19
CA PHE A 518 29.60 -10.51 7.12
C PHE A 518 30.81 -9.77 7.69
N THR A 519 32.00 -9.96 7.13
CA THR A 519 33.15 -9.13 7.56
C THR A 519 32.89 -7.67 7.18
N ASP A 520 32.49 -7.45 5.94
CA ASP A 520 32.14 -6.15 5.38
C ASP A 520 30.99 -6.30 4.39
N ILE A 521 30.27 -5.20 4.13
CA ILE A 521 29.20 -5.12 3.14
C ILE A 521 29.47 -3.92 2.24
N TYR A 522 29.71 -4.16 0.97
CA TYR A 522 29.94 -3.12 -0.04
C TYR A 522 28.81 -3.10 -1.06
N ASN A 523 28.02 -2.05 -1.05
CA ASN A 523 27.02 -1.76 -2.06
C ASN A 523 27.62 -0.84 -3.14
N LYS A 524 27.64 -1.29 -4.39
CA LYS A 524 28.46 -0.72 -5.49
C LYS A 524 27.63 -0.50 -6.75
N ASP A 525 28.06 0.44 -7.59
CA ASP A 525 27.69 0.60 -9.01
C ASP A 525 26.19 0.37 -9.36
N GLY A 526 25.28 0.99 -8.62
CA GLY A 526 23.82 0.86 -8.87
C GLY A 526 23.11 -0.19 -8.02
N GLY A 527 23.84 -0.94 -7.19
CA GLY A 527 23.29 -1.97 -6.32
C GLY A 527 22.27 -1.46 -5.31
N SER A 528 21.22 -2.24 -5.09
CA SER A 528 20.15 -2.00 -4.11
C SER A 528 20.29 -2.95 -2.94
N LEU A 529 20.44 -2.42 -1.73
CA LEU A 529 20.38 -3.19 -0.49
C LEU A 529 19.10 -2.81 0.25
N ASN A 530 18.18 -3.76 0.39
CA ASN A 530 16.83 -3.49 0.85
C ASN A 530 16.53 -4.26 2.15
N LEU A 531 16.15 -3.54 3.20
CA LEU A 531 15.92 -4.07 4.55
C LEU A 531 14.46 -3.82 4.99
N PHE A 532 13.60 -4.82 4.87
CA PHE A 532 12.14 -4.68 5.03
C PHE A 532 11.56 -5.41 6.27
N THR A 533 10.67 -4.68 6.98
CA THR A 533 9.70 -5.02 8.06
C THR A 533 10.17 -5.74 9.34
N GLY A 534 9.36 -5.66 10.41
CA GLY A 534 9.42 -6.54 11.60
C GLY A 534 10.39 -6.20 12.74
N TRP A 535 11.56 -5.63 12.43
CA TRP A 535 12.68 -5.47 13.38
C TRP A 535 12.32 -4.78 14.72
N ARG A 536 11.94 -5.56 15.75
CA ARG A 536 11.69 -5.03 17.10
C ARG A 536 12.98 -5.02 17.94
N THR A 537 13.44 -3.80 18.19
CA THR A 537 14.23 -3.32 19.34
C THR A 537 15.67 -3.79 19.58
N SER A 538 16.20 -4.87 18.99
CA SER A 538 17.67 -5.10 18.97
C SER A 538 18.08 -6.35 18.19
N ARG A 539 18.47 -6.22 16.91
CA ARG A 539 19.65 -6.88 16.30
C ARG A 539 19.70 -6.69 14.79
N LEU A 540 20.92 -6.71 14.28
CA LEU A 540 21.45 -5.86 13.21
C LEU A 540 22.26 -6.71 12.24
N LEU A 541 22.40 -6.23 11.00
CA LEU A 541 23.53 -6.65 10.16
C LEU A 541 24.83 -6.52 10.97
N ARG A 542 25.58 -7.61 11.10
CA ARG A 542 26.91 -7.55 11.71
C ARG A 542 27.93 -7.46 10.60
N ALA A 543 28.59 -6.31 10.55
CA ALA A 543 29.73 -6.05 9.68
C ALA A 543 30.60 -4.97 10.31
N ASP A 544 31.90 -5.02 10.02
CA ASP A 544 32.84 -3.99 10.43
C ASP A 544 32.57 -2.71 9.63
N THR A 545 32.37 -2.83 8.32
CA THR A 545 32.00 -1.71 7.44
C THR A 545 30.76 -2.01 6.59
N LEU A 546 29.83 -1.05 6.56
CA LEU A 546 28.81 -0.92 5.51
C LEU A 546 29.18 0.28 4.63
N LEU A 547 29.64 0.00 3.41
CA LEU A 547 30.06 1.01 2.44
C LEU A 547 29.02 1.14 1.33
N LEU A 548 28.44 2.33 1.20
CA LEU A 548 27.52 2.66 0.10
C LEU A 548 28.27 3.56 -0.89
N ASN A 549 28.50 3.08 -2.10
CA ASN A 549 29.22 3.81 -3.17
C ASN A 549 28.28 4.55 -4.12
N ALA A 550 28.86 5.39 -4.97
CA ALA A 550 28.11 6.20 -5.93
C ALA A 550 27.11 5.35 -6.73
N GLY A 551 25.88 5.86 -6.89
CA GLY A 551 24.79 5.18 -7.60
C GLY A 551 24.09 4.09 -6.79
N SER A 552 24.70 3.55 -5.73
CA SER A 552 24.08 2.53 -4.89
C SER A 552 23.02 3.11 -3.95
N ILE A 553 22.08 2.27 -3.55
CA ILE A 553 21.03 2.62 -2.61
C ILE A 553 20.88 1.60 -1.49
N LEU A 554 20.76 2.11 -0.26
CA LEU A 554 20.23 1.37 0.88
C LEU A 554 18.81 1.85 1.16
N GLU A 555 17.85 0.94 1.14
CA GLU A 555 16.48 1.19 1.61
C GLU A 555 16.23 0.45 2.92
N THR A 556 15.68 1.15 3.92
CA THR A 556 15.37 0.53 5.20
C THR A 556 14.06 1.02 5.80
N SER A 557 13.32 0.07 6.38
CA SER A 557 12.14 0.35 7.22
C SER A 557 12.43 0.25 8.73
N THR A 558 13.68 -0.02 9.11
CA THR A 558 14.08 -0.24 10.52
C THR A 558 14.04 1.05 11.33
N THR A 559 13.58 0.99 12.58
CA THR A 559 13.64 2.13 13.53
C THR A 559 14.96 2.23 14.30
N THR A 560 15.85 1.26 14.16
CA THR A 560 17.16 1.18 14.82
C THR A 560 18.31 1.42 13.85
N ASN A 561 19.55 1.43 14.34
CA ASN A 561 20.73 1.36 13.48
C ASN A 561 20.64 0.11 12.59
N VAL A 562 21.20 0.18 11.38
CA VAL A 562 21.33 -0.97 10.46
C VAL A 562 22.46 -1.90 10.88
N LEU A 563 23.60 -1.32 11.31
CA LEU A 563 24.75 -2.07 11.84
C LEU A 563 24.78 -2.08 13.36
N THR A 564 25.29 -3.17 13.95
CA THR A 564 25.62 -3.23 15.38
C THR A 564 26.47 -2.05 15.83
N SER A 565 26.42 -1.69 17.11
CA SER A 565 27.05 -0.47 17.65
C SER A 565 28.58 -0.36 17.41
N ALA A 566 29.25 -1.46 17.06
CA ALA A 566 30.68 -1.47 16.72
C ALA A 566 30.97 -1.16 15.24
N GLY A 567 30.01 -1.40 14.33
CA GLY A 567 30.21 -1.25 12.89
C GLY A 567 30.22 0.21 12.42
N ARG A 568 30.86 0.47 11.29
CA ARG A 568 30.94 1.79 10.65
C ARG A 568 30.15 1.81 9.35
N THR A 569 29.20 2.75 9.24
CA THR A 569 28.50 3.01 7.98
C THR A 569 29.10 4.23 7.28
N VAL A 570 29.50 4.07 6.03
CA VAL A 570 30.04 5.16 5.19
C VAL A 570 29.16 5.33 3.97
N LEU A 571 28.50 6.48 3.89
CA LEU A 571 27.70 6.89 2.74
C LEU A 571 28.55 7.80 1.84
N ASN A 572 29.09 7.28 0.75
CA ASN A 572 29.93 8.06 -0.17
C ASN A 572 29.12 9.03 -1.05
N ALA A 573 29.82 9.96 -1.70
CA ALA A 573 29.21 10.86 -2.65
C ALA A 573 28.48 10.09 -3.77
N GLY A 574 27.26 10.52 -4.10
CA GLY A 574 26.41 9.87 -5.10
C GLY A 574 25.64 8.63 -4.59
N ALA A 575 25.89 8.16 -3.37
CA ALA A 575 25.12 7.08 -2.75
C ALA A 575 23.85 7.63 -2.05
N THR A 576 22.82 6.79 -1.92
CA THR A 576 21.58 7.15 -1.22
C THR A 576 21.28 6.19 -0.06
N TYR A 577 20.94 6.76 1.10
CA TYR A 577 20.35 6.05 2.23
C TYR A 577 18.90 6.51 2.37
N ARG A 578 17.95 5.65 2.00
CA ARG A 578 16.50 5.91 2.03
C ARG A 578 15.84 5.24 3.23
N ILE A 579 15.09 6.04 3.98
CA ILE A 579 14.42 5.65 5.22
C ILE A 579 12.91 5.64 4.98
N LEU A 580 12.32 4.46 5.05
CA LEU A 580 10.89 4.19 4.91
C LEU A 580 10.20 4.03 6.28
N GLY A 581 10.97 3.72 7.33
CA GLY A 581 10.48 3.53 8.71
C GLY A 581 10.20 4.84 9.44
N SER A 582 9.56 4.79 10.61
CA SER A 582 9.18 5.98 11.39
C SER A 582 10.36 6.72 12.04
N ALA A 583 11.55 6.13 12.09
CA ALA A 583 12.77 6.77 12.56
C ALA A 583 14.00 6.02 12.02
N VAL A 584 15.19 6.62 12.12
CA VAL A 584 16.47 5.89 12.17
C VAL A 584 17.28 6.43 13.31
N ASN A 585 17.90 5.50 14.01
CA ASN A 585 19.13 5.81 14.73
C ASN A 585 20.29 5.55 13.77
N PHE A 586 21.31 6.41 13.82
CA PHE A 586 22.59 6.14 13.16
C PHE A 586 23.66 6.03 14.24
N SER A 587 24.64 5.15 14.01
CA SER A 587 25.79 5.00 14.91
C SER A 587 26.62 6.28 15.00
N SER A 588 27.45 6.38 16.04
CA SER A 588 28.43 7.46 16.21
C SER A 588 29.52 7.45 15.11
N SER A 589 29.74 6.30 14.48
CA SER A 589 30.69 6.08 13.38
C SER A 589 30.11 6.40 11.98
N PHE A 590 28.84 6.82 11.89
CA PHE A 590 28.20 7.12 10.60
C PHE A 590 28.84 8.34 9.91
N THR A 591 29.34 8.13 8.68
CA THR A 591 29.90 9.19 7.84
C THR A 591 28.96 9.49 6.67
N ASN A 592 28.54 10.76 6.53
CA ASN A 592 27.64 11.20 5.46
C ASN A 592 28.34 12.12 4.44
N ASN A 593 28.64 11.57 3.27
CA ASN A 593 29.08 12.30 2.08
C ASN A 593 28.07 12.24 0.92
N GLY A 594 26.93 11.54 1.10
CA GLY A 594 25.91 11.30 0.08
C GLY A 594 24.55 11.90 0.43
N THR A 595 23.49 11.20 0.04
CA THR A 595 22.09 11.62 0.24
C THR A 595 21.41 10.78 1.31
N VAL A 596 20.85 11.42 2.33
CA VAL A 596 19.90 10.78 3.25
C VAL A 596 18.49 11.22 2.87
N GLU A 597 17.60 10.28 2.58
CA GLU A 597 16.22 10.55 2.20
C GLU A 597 15.24 9.98 3.23
N TYR A 598 14.40 10.83 3.79
CA TYR A 598 13.27 10.45 4.63
C TYR A 598 12.02 10.35 3.75
N ALA A 599 11.67 9.12 3.35
CA ALA A 599 10.69 8.81 2.31
C ALA A 599 9.47 8.03 2.82
N SER A 600 9.02 8.24 4.07
CA SER A 600 7.80 7.58 4.54
C SER A 600 6.54 8.43 4.36
N SER A 601 5.42 7.76 4.07
CA SER A 601 4.07 8.33 4.13
C SER A 601 3.53 8.46 5.56
N VAL A 602 4.12 7.73 6.52
CA VAL A 602 3.85 7.93 7.95
C VAL A 602 4.79 8.99 8.54
N ALA A 603 4.42 9.53 9.71
CA ALA A 603 5.27 10.50 10.41
C ALA A 603 6.66 9.90 10.73
N GLN A 604 7.71 10.69 10.49
CA GLN A 604 9.09 10.28 10.74
C GLN A 604 9.81 11.23 11.70
N THR A 605 10.65 10.66 12.57
CA THR A 605 11.62 11.41 13.36
C THR A 605 12.94 11.52 12.59
N VAL A 606 13.40 12.75 12.40
CA VAL A 606 14.69 13.08 11.78
C VAL A 606 15.80 13.01 12.82
N SER A 607 16.87 12.27 12.54
CA SER A 607 18.03 12.17 13.43
C SER A 607 18.73 13.52 13.57
N ASP A 608 19.01 13.95 14.80
CA ASP A 608 19.58 15.27 15.06
C ASP A 608 21.08 15.37 14.76
N ARG A 609 21.45 15.69 13.50
CA ARG A 609 22.84 15.77 13.02
C ARG A 609 23.03 16.70 11.83
N THR A 610 24.28 16.96 11.47
CA THR A 610 24.62 17.60 10.20
C THR A 610 24.56 16.59 9.05
N TYR A 611 24.09 17.04 7.89
CA TYR A 611 23.96 16.23 6.68
C TYR A 611 24.81 16.78 5.54
N LYS A 612 25.17 15.94 4.57
CA LYS A 612 25.67 16.43 3.29
C LYS A 612 24.49 16.86 2.42
N LYS A 613 23.65 15.91 2.00
CA LYS A 613 22.33 16.17 1.41
C LYS A 613 21.26 15.46 2.23
N VAL A 614 20.16 16.16 2.50
CA VAL A 614 18.95 15.59 3.12
C VAL A 614 17.72 15.90 2.27
N ILE A 615 16.94 14.85 1.98
CA ILE A 615 15.68 14.94 1.25
C ILE A 615 14.55 14.51 2.19
N PHE A 616 13.46 15.28 2.20
CA PHE A 616 12.21 14.97 2.86
C PHE A 616 11.16 14.76 1.78
N SER A 617 10.68 13.53 1.60
CA SER A 617 9.75 13.15 0.54
C SER A 617 8.45 12.54 1.09
N ASN A 618 7.50 12.25 0.19
CA ASN A 618 6.18 11.67 0.48
C ASN A 618 5.27 12.59 1.34
N THR A 619 4.31 12.02 2.07
CA THR A 619 3.20 12.77 2.71
C THR A 619 3.32 12.88 4.23
N GLY A 620 4.11 12.02 4.88
CA GLY A 620 4.22 11.98 6.34
C GLY A 620 5.02 13.15 6.91
N VAL A 621 4.59 13.71 8.04
CA VAL A 621 5.30 14.81 8.72
C VAL A 621 6.70 14.36 9.14
N LYS A 622 7.71 15.20 8.90
CA LYS A 622 9.11 14.95 9.28
C LYS A 622 9.46 15.83 10.48
N SER A 623 9.64 15.23 11.65
CA SER A 623 9.89 15.95 12.90
C SER A 623 11.37 15.94 13.26
N TRP A 624 12.00 17.12 13.29
CA TRP A 624 13.40 17.29 13.65
C TRP A 624 13.52 18.04 14.98
N THR A 625 13.85 17.31 16.04
CA THR A 625 14.14 17.90 17.36
C THR A 625 15.62 18.26 17.47
N MET A 626 15.95 19.54 17.35
CA MET A 626 17.33 20.04 17.36
C MET A 626 17.84 20.33 18.76
N THR A 627 19.06 19.87 19.06
CA THR A 627 19.78 20.15 20.32
C THR A 627 20.93 21.16 20.16
N ALA A 628 21.28 21.52 18.93
CA ALA A 628 22.30 22.51 18.58
C ALA A 628 22.02 23.09 17.18
N ASN A 629 22.84 24.05 16.75
CA ASN A 629 22.86 24.48 15.34
C ASN A 629 23.19 23.29 14.44
N ARG A 630 22.45 23.13 13.34
CA ARG A 630 22.64 22.07 12.35
C ARG A 630 22.85 22.64 10.96
N THR A 631 23.60 21.89 10.16
CA THR A 631 23.92 22.27 8.78
C THR A 631 23.58 21.13 7.82
N ALA A 632 23.22 21.49 6.60
CA ALA A 632 23.21 20.60 5.46
C ALA A 632 23.68 21.35 4.21
N ASP A 633 24.44 20.72 3.32
CA ASP A 633 24.79 21.39 2.06
C ASP A 633 23.56 21.60 1.19
N THR A 634 22.71 20.58 1.13
CA THR A 634 21.42 20.66 0.45
C THR A 634 20.30 20.15 1.35
N ILE A 635 19.26 20.96 1.48
CA ILE A 635 17.97 20.58 2.07
C ILE A 635 16.94 20.59 0.94
N GLU A 636 16.22 19.48 0.78
CA GLU A 636 15.20 19.32 -0.24
C GLU A 636 13.91 18.81 0.39
N VAL A 637 12.81 19.54 0.18
CA VAL A 637 11.46 19.15 0.63
C VAL A 637 10.62 18.93 -0.63
N ASN A 638 10.28 17.66 -0.86
CA ASN A 638 9.55 17.16 -2.01
C ASN A 638 8.26 16.47 -1.54
N GLY A 639 7.17 16.55 -2.30
CA GLY A 639 5.88 16.00 -1.88
C GLY A 639 5.12 16.89 -0.90
N THR A 640 4.03 16.41 -0.30
CA THR A 640 3.19 17.22 0.61
C THR A 640 3.63 17.15 2.08
N ALA A 641 4.62 16.32 2.41
CA ALA A 641 5.19 16.20 3.74
C ALA A 641 5.73 17.54 4.24
N SER A 642 5.28 17.97 5.42
CA SER A 642 5.85 19.14 6.10
C SER A 642 7.04 18.73 6.99
N LEU A 643 8.12 19.52 6.96
CA LEU A 643 9.22 19.45 7.91
C LEU A 643 8.86 20.32 9.12
N SER A 644 8.83 19.72 10.32
CA SER A 644 8.59 20.41 11.58
C SER A 644 9.84 20.40 12.44
N ILE A 645 10.36 21.57 12.78
CA ILE A 645 11.57 21.75 13.57
C ILE A 645 11.18 22.24 14.96
N SER A 646 11.65 21.54 15.99
CA SER A 646 11.44 21.90 17.39
C SER A 646 12.73 21.86 18.19
N SER A 647 12.81 22.63 19.26
CA SER A 647 13.99 22.71 20.14
C SER A 647 13.63 23.34 21.49
N ALA A 648 14.46 23.10 22.50
CA ALA A 648 14.33 23.76 23.81
C ALA A 648 14.82 25.23 23.80
N SER A 649 15.71 25.56 22.86
CA SER A 649 16.30 26.89 22.66
C SER A 649 16.29 27.24 21.17
N SER A 650 16.31 28.52 20.82
CA SER A 650 16.36 28.94 19.41
C SER A 650 17.70 28.57 18.77
N PHE A 651 17.67 27.71 17.76
CA PHE A 651 18.82 27.28 16.95
C PHE A 651 18.63 27.65 15.48
N SER A 652 19.69 27.44 14.69
CA SER A 652 19.68 27.59 13.23
C SER A 652 19.83 26.25 12.51
N LEU A 653 18.98 26.03 11.50
CA LEU A 653 19.17 25.00 10.49
C LEU A 653 19.67 25.69 9.22
N THR A 654 20.92 25.43 8.84
CA THR A 654 21.56 26.12 7.71
C THR A 654 21.69 25.22 6.49
N ALA A 655 21.01 25.56 5.41
CA ALA A 655 21.29 25.04 4.07
C ALA A 655 22.49 25.80 3.48
N THR A 656 23.70 25.24 3.55
CA THR A 656 24.94 25.96 3.23
C THR A 656 25.08 26.26 1.73
N GLN A 657 24.53 25.41 0.85
CA GLN A 657 24.60 25.59 -0.60
C GLN A 657 23.24 25.71 -1.28
N ARG A 658 22.26 24.86 -0.94
CA ARG A 658 20.95 24.85 -1.63
C ARG A 658 19.79 24.50 -0.71
N LEU A 659 18.70 25.25 -0.87
CA LEU A 659 17.38 24.91 -0.36
C LEU A 659 16.45 24.69 -1.55
N SER A 660 15.86 23.50 -1.65
CA SER A 660 14.84 23.16 -2.64
C SER A 660 13.51 22.90 -1.95
N MET A 661 12.46 23.56 -2.41
CA MET A 661 11.10 23.43 -1.91
C MET A 661 10.16 23.23 -3.10
N SER A 662 9.87 21.97 -3.40
CA SER A 662 8.95 21.60 -4.49
C SER A 662 7.56 21.20 -3.98
N GLY A 663 7.42 21.05 -2.66
CA GLY A 663 6.17 20.86 -1.93
C GLY A 663 6.42 20.89 -0.42
N GLY A 664 5.35 20.80 0.38
CA GLY A 664 5.44 20.72 1.84
C GLY A 664 5.88 22.01 2.55
N ASN A 665 5.42 22.23 3.78
CA ASN A 665 5.83 23.40 4.56
C ASN A 665 7.07 23.08 5.42
N ILE A 666 7.91 24.08 5.69
CA ILE A 666 8.97 24.02 6.70
C ILE A 666 8.53 24.87 7.90
N SER A 667 8.12 24.23 8.97
CA SER A 667 7.78 24.90 10.23
C SER A 667 9.00 24.98 11.13
N THR A 668 9.45 26.19 11.44
CA THR A 668 10.69 26.39 12.22
C THR A 668 10.43 26.68 13.70
N GLY A 669 9.20 27.05 14.07
CA GLY A 669 8.89 27.51 15.43
C GLY A 669 9.71 28.75 15.77
N THR A 670 10.47 28.70 16.86
CA THR A 670 11.42 29.76 17.26
C THR A 670 12.78 29.65 16.59
N ASN A 671 13.05 28.56 15.86
CA ASN A 671 14.30 28.33 15.13
C ASN A 671 14.35 29.15 13.85
N THR A 672 15.56 29.37 13.34
CA THR A 672 15.79 30.09 12.09
C THR A 672 16.26 29.12 11.01
N LEU A 673 15.54 29.07 9.89
CA LEU A 673 16.05 28.47 8.66
C LEU A 673 17.00 29.48 8.00
N VAL A 674 18.21 29.06 7.65
CA VAL A 674 19.23 29.92 7.03
C VAL A 674 19.62 29.33 5.68
N LEU A 675 19.67 30.17 4.64
CA LEU A 675 20.23 29.80 3.34
C LEU A 675 21.55 30.54 3.12
N GLY A 676 22.62 29.76 2.94
CA GLY A 676 23.99 30.23 2.84
C GLY A 676 24.71 30.32 4.18
N THR A 677 26.02 30.56 4.13
CA THR A 677 26.91 30.72 5.30
C THR A 677 27.43 32.14 5.45
N GLY A 678 27.19 33.02 4.47
CA GLY A 678 27.62 34.41 4.49
C GLY A 678 27.31 35.15 3.19
N THR A 679 27.74 36.41 3.11
CA THR A 679 27.51 37.30 1.95
C THR A 679 28.24 36.83 0.68
N SER A 680 29.35 36.10 0.82
CA SER A 680 30.09 35.47 -0.30
C SER A 680 29.55 34.08 -0.69
N GLN A 681 28.86 33.40 0.23
CA GLN A 681 28.32 32.05 0.07
C GLN A 681 26.82 32.06 0.41
N ARG A 682 26.02 32.68 -0.46
CA ARG A 682 24.60 33.01 -0.18
C ARG A 682 23.62 31.85 -0.34
N GLY A 683 24.07 30.72 -0.91
CA GLY A 683 23.23 29.59 -1.28
C GLY A 683 22.25 29.88 -2.43
N THR A 684 21.61 28.84 -2.95
CA THR A 684 20.61 28.89 -4.02
C THR A 684 19.26 28.41 -3.49
N LEU A 685 18.20 29.17 -3.76
CA LEU A 685 16.82 28.77 -3.49
C LEU A 685 16.18 28.27 -4.79
N THR A 686 15.59 27.08 -4.77
CA THR A 686 14.70 26.58 -5.81
C THR A 686 13.33 26.35 -5.17
N HIS A 687 12.30 27.05 -5.65
CA HIS A 687 10.98 27.04 -5.02
C HIS A 687 9.88 26.95 -6.10
N SER A 688 8.96 26.02 -5.92
CA SER A 688 7.71 25.93 -6.71
C SER A 688 6.46 25.79 -5.83
N SER A 689 6.60 25.35 -4.58
CA SER A 689 5.49 25.20 -3.63
C SER A 689 6.02 25.15 -2.18
N GLY A 690 5.12 25.23 -1.21
CA GLY A 690 5.42 25.16 0.22
C GLY A 690 5.80 26.51 0.84
N ALA A 691 5.53 26.66 2.13
CA ALA A 691 5.86 27.85 2.91
C ALA A 691 6.89 27.55 4.00
N VAL A 692 7.75 28.53 4.30
CA VAL A 692 8.49 28.57 5.56
C VAL A 692 7.62 29.26 6.61
N ILE A 693 7.23 28.51 7.64
CA ILE A 693 6.40 28.95 8.75
C ILE A 693 7.32 29.25 9.93
N GLY A 694 7.82 30.49 9.95
CA GLY A 694 8.76 31.01 10.95
C GLY A 694 9.92 31.79 10.33
N PRO A 695 10.96 32.13 11.10
CA PRO A 695 12.08 32.93 10.63
C PRO A 695 12.89 32.25 9.50
N PHE A 696 13.00 32.93 8.36
CA PHE A 696 13.84 32.55 7.23
C PHE A 696 14.87 33.63 6.91
N LYS A 697 16.16 33.30 7.07
CA LYS A 697 17.29 34.20 6.85
C LYS A 697 17.98 33.93 5.50
N ARG A 698 18.21 35.00 4.73
CA ARG A 698 18.99 34.98 3.49
C ARG A 698 20.03 36.10 3.46
N PHE A 699 21.19 35.84 2.85
CA PHE A 699 22.26 36.82 2.68
C PHE A 699 22.10 37.66 1.40
N LEU A 700 22.40 38.96 1.53
CA LEU A 700 22.41 39.95 0.46
C LEU A 700 23.84 40.39 0.14
N ALA A 701 24.12 40.63 -1.14
CA ALA A 701 25.39 41.23 -1.57
C ALA A 701 25.26 42.74 -1.67
N ALA A 702 26.40 43.44 -1.74
CA ALA A 702 26.46 44.86 -2.05
C ALA A 702 26.24 45.11 -3.56
N ALA A 703 25.06 44.75 -4.05
CA ALA A 703 24.68 44.83 -5.46
C ALA A 703 23.17 44.99 -5.62
N THR A 704 22.76 45.54 -6.76
CA THR A 704 21.36 45.48 -7.21
C THR A 704 21.02 44.08 -7.66
N VAL A 705 19.90 43.54 -7.17
CA VAL A 705 19.47 42.15 -7.41
C VAL A 705 17.94 42.14 -7.39
N ASN A 706 17.33 41.47 -8.36
CA ASN A 706 15.88 41.29 -8.42
C ASN A 706 15.47 39.91 -7.89
N ASP A 707 14.19 39.79 -7.55
CA ASP A 707 13.48 38.56 -7.18
C ASP A 707 14.11 37.79 -6.00
N ILE A 708 14.50 38.52 -4.96
CA ILE A 708 14.92 37.90 -3.70
C ILE A 708 13.69 37.39 -2.95
N LEU A 709 13.27 36.18 -3.31
CA LEU A 709 12.10 35.50 -2.76
C LEU A 709 12.27 34.97 -1.33
N PHE A 710 11.35 35.32 -0.45
CA PHE A 710 11.13 34.67 0.83
C PHE A 710 9.78 33.95 0.78
N PRO A 711 9.73 32.62 0.58
CA PRO A 711 8.48 31.86 0.52
C PRO A 711 7.92 31.63 1.93
N VAL A 712 7.72 32.69 2.69
CA VAL A 712 7.14 32.61 4.05
C VAL A 712 5.63 32.47 3.98
N GLY A 713 4.99 32.04 5.07
CA GLY A 713 3.54 31.94 5.12
C GLY A 713 3.03 31.31 6.40
N ASN A 714 1.85 30.70 6.31
CA ASN A 714 1.25 29.90 7.37
C ASN A 714 0.97 28.47 6.88
N ALA A 715 0.30 27.66 7.69
CA ALA A 715 0.02 26.26 7.37
C ALA A 715 -0.80 26.08 6.08
N SER A 716 -1.65 27.05 5.74
CA SER A 716 -2.61 26.95 4.64
C SER A 716 -2.19 27.71 3.39
N HIS A 717 -1.37 28.75 3.52
CA HIS A 717 -1.07 29.68 2.43
C HIS A 717 0.41 30.06 2.41
N VAL A 718 1.03 29.92 1.24
CA VAL A 718 2.32 30.56 0.94
C VAL A 718 2.04 32.04 0.67
N ARG A 719 2.64 32.91 1.48
CA ARG A 719 2.45 34.36 1.45
C ARG A 719 3.81 35.03 1.21
N PRO A 720 4.41 34.85 0.01
CA PRO A 720 5.79 35.25 -0.24
C PRO A 720 6.00 36.76 -0.13
N ALA A 721 7.19 37.13 0.34
CA ALA A 721 7.76 38.46 0.23
C ALA A 721 8.92 38.42 -0.78
N SER A 722 8.90 39.27 -1.81
CA SER A 722 9.98 39.38 -2.79
C SER A 722 10.59 40.77 -2.75
N LEU A 723 11.93 40.86 -2.67
CA LEU A 723 12.66 42.12 -2.69
C LEU A 723 13.39 42.28 -4.03
N ASP A 724 13.21 43.45 -4.65
CA ASP A 724 14.05 43.92 -5.76
C ASP A 724 14.94 45.06 -5.24
N ILE A 725 16.24 44.81 -5.10
CA ILE A 725 17.22 45.80 -4.66
C ILE A 725 17.57 46.72 -5.84
N THR A 726 17.05 47.94 -5.80
CA THR A 726 17.20 48.98 -6.85
C THR A 726 18.40 49.90 -6.63
N SER A 727 18.88 50.02 -5.39
CA SER A 727 20.17 50.64 -5.05
C SER A 727 20.89 49.76 -4.05
N ALA A 728 22.17 49.48 -4.30
CA ALA A 728 22.93 48.51 -3.55
C ALA A 728 23.08 48.90 -2.06
N PRO A 729 22.79 47.99 -1.12
CA PRO A 729 23.08 48.19 0.30
C PRO A 729 24.55 47.84 0.62
N VAL A 730 24.96 48.05 1.87
CA VAL A 730 26.07 47.31 2.46
C VAL A 730 25.64 45.84 2.60
N ALA A 731 26.49 44.91 2.19
CA ALA A 731 26.17 43.48 2.25
C ALA A 731 25.83 43.03 3.69
N GLY A 732 24.91 42.08 3.83
CA GLY A 732 24.46 41.55 5.12
C GLY A 732 23.37 40.51 4.95
N SER A 733 22.37 40.44 5.82
CA SER A 733 21.24 39.51 5.69
C SER A 733 19.89 40.13 6.02
N VAL A 734 18.84 39.50 5.50
CA VAL A 734 17.45 39.76 5.86
C VAL A 734 16.86 38.49 6.42
N THR A 735 16.19 38.61 7.58
CA THR A 735 15.33 37.56 8.13
C THR A 735 13.87 37.95 7.93
N ALA A 736 13.14 37.16 7.15
CA ALA A 736 11.72 37.36 6.89
C ALA A 736 10.88 36.32 7.64
N ARG A 737 9.67 36.72 8.05
CA ARG A 737 8.60 35.81 8.51
C ARG A 737 7.24 36.43 8.25
N PHE A 738 6.21 35.59 8.18
CA PHE A 738 4.81 35.99 8.22
C PHE A 738 4.21 35.65 9.60
N LEU A 739 3.43 36.56 10.17
CA LEU A 739 2.73 36.40 11.44
C LEU A 739 1.23 36.49 11.20
N ALA A 740 0.51 35.39 11.43
CA ALA A 740 -0.94 35.28 11.25
C ALA A 740 -1.71 35.82 12.47
N THR A 741 -1.43 37.06 12.84
CA THR A 741 -2.07 37.77 13.95
C THR A 741 -2.37 39.20 13.54
N ASP A 742 -3.50 39.73 13.98
CA ASP A 742 -3.90 41.09 13.67
C ASP A 742 -2.80 42.10 14.07
N PRO A 743 -2.24 42.86 13.11
CA PRO A 743 -1.24 43.86 13.43
C PRO A 743 -1.81 45.13 14.07
N GLY A 744 -3.13 45.35 14.05
CA GLY A 744 -3.84 46.52 14.57
C GLY A 744 -3.82 47.75 13.65
N ALA A 745 -4.71 48.72 13.91
CA ALA A 745 -4.98 49.87 13.03
C ALA A 745 -4.19 51.16 13.38
N ALA A 746 -3.20 51.09 14.27
CA ALA A 746 -2.54 52.28 14.79
C ALA A 746 -1.94 53.15 13.67
N GLY A 747 -2.34 54.43 13.59
CA GLY A 747 -1.86 55.37 12.57
C GLY A 747 -2.77 55.55 11.35
N LEU A 748 -3.85 54.76 11.22
CA LEU A 748 -4.88 54.97 10.20
C LEU A 748 -5.90 56.05 10.66
N PRO A 749 -6.51 56.82 9.74
CA PRO A 749 -6.35 56.74 8.29
C PRO A 749 -5.07 57.42 7.78
N LEU A 750 -4.56 56.95 6.63
CA LEU A 750 -3.41 57.53 5.93
C LEU A 750 -3.84 58.07 4.55
N ASP A 751 -3.18 59.12 4.09
CA ASP A 751 -3.29 59.59 2.69
C ASP A 751 -2.09 59.08 1.89
N ASP A 752 -2.34 58.33 0.82
CA ASP A 752 -1.31 57.82 -0.10
C ASP A 752 -1.61 58.32 -1.52
N ALA A 753 -1.05 59.49 -1.84
CA ALA A 753 -1.25 60.20 -3.11
C ALA A 753 -2.73 60.48 -3.45
N GLY A 754 -3.50 60.94 -2.46
CA GLY A 754 -4.93 61.28 -2.61
C GLY A 754 -5.88 60.11 -2.39
N TYR A 755 -5.37 58.92 -2.08
CA TYR A 755 -6.16 57.76 -1.69
C TYR A 755 -6.14 57.58 -0.17
N SER A 756 -7.31 57.62 0.46
CA SER A 756 -7.43 57.43 1.91
C SER A 756 -7.45 55.96 2.27
N VAL A 757 -6.38 55.51 2.94
CA VAL A 757 -6.28 54.18 3.54
C VAL A 757 -6.88 54.24 4.94
N THR A 758 -8.11 53.78 5.07
CA THR A 758 -8.87 53.86 6.32
C THR A 758 -8.83 52.58 7.14
N ASN A 759 -8.32 51.48 6.56
CA ASN A 759 -8.36 50.16 7.19
C ASN A 759 -7.12 49.29 6.92
N HIS A 760 -6.95 48.22 7.71
CA HIS A 760 -5.92 47.19 7.58
C HIS A 760 -6.52 45.78 7.56
N SER A 761 -5.74 44.81 7.08
CA SER A 761 -6.13 43.39 7.16
C SER A 761 -5.73 42.78 8.52
N PRO A 762 -6.66 42.12 9.24
CA PRO A 762 -6.37 41.41 10.49
C PRO A 762 -5.74 40.02 10.28
N GLU A 763 -5.66 39.54 9.02
CA GLU A 763 -5.18 38.19 8.66
C GLU A 763 -3.67 37.97 8.88
N GLY A 764 -2.93 39.05 9.12
CA GLY A 764 -1.52 39.01 9.49
C GLY A 764 -0.62 40.01 8.75
N TYR A 765 0.67 39.92 9.05
CA TYR A 765 1.69 40.87 8.57
C TYR A 765 3.05 40.19 8.38
N TRP A 766 3.92 40.82 7.59
CA TRP A 766 5.30 40.38 7.35
C TRP A 766 6.26 41.16 8.22
N THR A 767 7.33 40.52 8.68
CA THR A 767 8.46 41.22 9.32
C THR A 767 9.72 40.91 8.57
N LEU A 768 10.45 41.95 8.18
CA LEU A 768 11.77 41.86 7.58
C LEU A 768 12.76 42.54 8.53
N ALA A 769 13.75 41.80 9.02
CA ALA A 769 14.77 42.30 9.93
C ALA A 769 16.16 42.25 9.29
N ALA A 770 16.89 43.37 9.36
CA ALA A 770 18.29 43.44 8.96
C ALA A 770 19.19 42.67 9.92
N GLY A 771 20.20 41.99 9.39
CA GLY A 771 21.23 41.29 10.15
C GLY A 771 22.59 41.33 9.46
N ASP A 772 23.62 40.84 10.15
CA ASP A 772 24.99 40.70 9.64
C ASP A 772 25.56 41.97 8.96
N GLY A 773 25.26 43.15 9.50
CA GLY A 773 25.79 44.43 9.02
C GLY A 773 25.02 45.08 7.86
N LEU A 774 23.88 44.52 7.44
CA LEU A 774 23.04 45.10 6.39
C LEU A 774 22.62 46.53 6.76
N SER A 775 22.93 47.49 5.87
CA SER A 775 22.54 48.90 6.02
C SER A 775 22.48 49.62 4.67
N GLY A 776 21.66 50.66 4.57
CA GLY A 776 21.46 51.42 3.34
C GLY A 776 20.73 50.64 2.24
N GLY A 777 20.82 51.14 1.01
CA GLY A 777 20.12 50.59 -0.15
C GLY A 777 18.69 51.11 -0.33
N VAL A 778 18.15 50.88 -1.52
CA VAL A 778 16.76 51.20 -1.88
C VAL A 778 16.16 49.97 -2.54
N TYR A 779 14.94 49.60 -2.18
CA TYR A 779 14.31 48.39 -2.71
C TYR A 779 12.83 48.58 -3.04
N THR A 780 12.33 47.65 -3.85
CA THR A 780 10.91 47.41 -4.06
C THR A 780 10.52 46.16 -3.29
N LEU A 781 9.43 46.22 -2.54
CA LEU A 781 8.83 45.06 -1.89
C LEU A 781 7.59 44.63 -2.66
N LYS A 782 7.42 43.31 -2.80
CA LYS A 782 6.20 42.69 -3.30
C LYS A 782 5.71 41.69 -2.27
N LEU A 783 4.47 41.83 -1.81
CA LEU A 783 3.84 40.94 -0.84
C LEU A 783 2.63 40.28 -1.46
N THR A 784 2.55 38.95 -1.36
CA THR A 784 1.40 38.17 -1.84
C THR A 784 0.54 37.74 -0.66
N ALA A 785 -0.68 38.28 -0.56
CA ALA A 785 -1.58 38.09 0.57
C ALA A 785 -2.60 36.98 0.31
N ALA A 786 -2.12 35.81 -0.13
CA ALA A 786 -2.97 34.67 -0.46
C ALA A 786 -3.91 34.26 0.70
N GLY A 787 -5.19 34.06 0.37
CA GLY A 787 -6.23 33.70 1.33
C GLY A 787 -6.65 34.82 2.28
N PHE A 788 -6.30 36.08 2.04
CA PHE A 788 -6.83 37.21 2.81
C PHE A 788 -8.30 37.45 2.45
N SER A 789 -9.15 37.60 3.47
CA SER A 789 -10.58 37.89 3.33
C SER A 789 -10.87 39.39 3.17
N GLY A 790 -12.08 39.76 2.77
CA GLY A 790 -12.52 41.18 2.69
C GLY A 790 -12.02 41.97 1.47
N ILE A 791 -11.40 41.32 0.48
CA ILE A 791 -10.84 41.98 -0.71
C ILE A 791 -11.85 41.89 -1.87
N ALA A 792 -12.46 43.01 -2.24
CA ALA A 792 -13.34 43.14 -3.39
C ALA A 792 -12.60 43.62 -4.65
N SER A 793 -11.55 44.42 -4.48
CA SER A 793 -10.70 44.94 -5.55
C SER A 793 -9.23 44.94 -5.14
N VAL A 794 -8.37 44.47 -6.04
CA VAL A 794 -6.94 44.29 -5.79
C VAL A 794 -6.13 45.55 -6.07
N SER A 795 -6.47 46.29 -7.14
CA SER A 795 -5.80 47.53 -7.52
C SER A 795 -5.67 48.58 -6.40
N PRO A 796 -6.68 48.81 -5.54
CA PRO A 796 -6.64 49.84 -4.50
C PRO A 796 -5.98 49.39 -3.18
N LEU A 797 -5.48 48.16 -3.10
CA LEU A 797 -4.74 47.70 -1.92
C LEU A 797 -3.43 48.50 -1.74
N ARG A 798 -3.04 48.73 -0.49
CA ARG A 798 -1.79 49.42 -0.13
C ARG A 798 -0.91 48.53 0.73
N GLU A 799 0.38 48.59 0.44
CA GLU A 799 1.41 48.09 1.34
C GLU A 799 1.66 49.13 2.43
N LEU A 800 1.41 48.74 3.68
CA LEU A 800 1.65 49.53 4.87
C LEU A 800 3.02 49.19 5.46
N TYR A 801 3.68 50.17 6.07
CA TYR A 801 4.96 50.01 6.76
C TYR A 801 4.92 50.59 8.17
N ARG A 802 5.58 49.93 9.12
CA ARG A 802 5.93 50.50 10.42
C ARG A 802 7.24 49.96 10.96
N SER A 803 7.87 50.74 11.84
CA SER A 803 9.01 50.28 12.63
C SER A 803 8.50 49.55 13.88
N ASN A 804 8.63 48.22 13.91
CA ASN A 804 8.51 47.35 15.09
C ASN A 804 7.32 47.70 16.03
N GLY A 805 6.09 47.57 15.54
CA GLY A 805 4.88 47.84 16.34
C GLY A 805 4.48 49.31 16.50
N GLY A 806 5.15 50.25 15.82
CA GLY A 806 4.76 51.67 15.76
C GLY A 806 3.47 51.94 14.97
N SER A 807 3.20 53.21 14.67
CA SER A 807 2.08 53.58 13.79
C SER A 807 2.38 53.24 12.32
N TRP A 808 1.35 52.81 11.58
CA TRP A 808 1.43 52.60 10.14
C TRP A 808 1.77 53.89 9.39
N SER A 809 2.48 53.72 8.29
CA SER A 809 2.87 54.75 7.35
C SER A 809 2.97 54.17 5.94
N VAL A 810 3.09 55.03 4.94
CA VAL A 810 3.14 54.69 3.52
C VAL A 810 4.40 55.31 2.86
N PRO A 811 5.62 54.84 3.20
CA PRO A 811 6.88 55.42 2.71
C PRO A 811 7.22 54.96 1.30
N GLY A 812 7.80 55.82 0.45
CA GLY A 812 8.07 55.47 -0.95
C GLY A 812 6.82 55.56 -1.82
N THR A 813 6.82 54.91 -2.98
CA THR A 813 5.79 55.08 -4.02
C THR A 813 4.95 53.82 -4.21
N HIS A 814 3.63 53.96 -4.07
CA HIS A 814 2.68 52.89 -4.33
C HIS A 814 2.72 52.42 -5.80
N THR A 815 2.63 51.10 -6.00
CA THR A 815 2.33 50.48 -7.29
C THR A 815 0.99 49.76 -7.19
N ALA A 816 0.10 49.97 -8.16
CA ALA A 816 -1.24 49.36 -8.18
C ALA A 816 -1.17 47.85 -7.93
N GLY A 817 -2.06 47.35 -7.06
CA GLY A 817 -2.12 45.93 -6.74
C GLY A 817 -2.41 45.07 -7.97
N THR A 818 -1.80 43.88 -8.03
CA THR A 818 -1.93 42.92 -9.13
C THR A 818 -2.31 41.53 -8.61
N GLY A 819 -2.46 40.53 -9.48
CA GLY A 819 -2.87 39.18 -9.08
C GLY A 819 -4.38 39.00 -9.08
N THR A 820 -4.89 38.15 -8.20
CA THR A 820 -6.33 37.82 -8.11
C THR A 820 -6.88 38.14 -6.73
N ILE A 821 -8.20 38.16 -6.57
CA ILE A 821 -8.83 38.35 -5.24
C ILE A 821 -8.38 37.27 -4.25
N ALA A 822 -8.20 36.02 -4.70
CA ALA A 822 -7.76 34.90 -3.85
C ALA A 822 -6.25 34.96 -3.52
N SER A 823 -5.45 35.62 -4.35
CA SER A 823 -4.01 35.79 -4.18
C SER A 823 -3.56 37.15 -4.68
N PRO A 824 -3.85 38.23 -3.92
CA PRO A 824 -3.52 39.59 -4.31
C PRO A 824 -2.06 39.87 -4.02
N VAL A 825 -1.45 40.68 -4.89
CA VAL A 825 -0.05 41.10 -4.79
C VAL A 825 -0.01 42.62 -4.67
N VAL A 826 0.50 43.12 -3.54
CA VAL A 826 0.79 44.54 -3.35
C VAL A 826 2.27 44.81 -3.55
N SER A 827 2.60 46.01 -4.02
CA SER A 827 3.99 46.40 -4.18
C SER A 827 4.22 47.88 -3.94
N ARG A 828 5.39 48.19 -3.36
CA ARG A 828 5.85 49.56 -3.11
C ARG A 828 7.32 49.71 -3.48
N THR A 829 7.65 50.78 -4.19
CA THR A 829 9.00 51.09 -4.66
C THR A 829 9.63 52.22 -3.84
N GLY A 830 10.96 52.31 -3.83
CA GLY A 830 11.67 53.41 -3.15
C GLY A 830 11.77 53.27 -1.63
N LEU A 831 11.62 52.04 -1.11
CA LEU A 831 11.75 51.77 0.32
C LEU A 831 13.21 51.76 0.76
N THR A 832 13.50 52.32 1.94
CA THR A 832 14.87 52.44 2.50
C THR A 832 15.04 51.81 3.87
N ALA A 833 13.94 51.44 4.54
CA ALA A 833 13.96 50.85 5.87
C ALA A 833 13.23 49.50 5.85
N LEU A 834 13.75 48.52 6.60
CA LEU A 834 13.07 47.26 6.89
C LEU A 834 12.23 47.41 8.17
N GLY A 835 11.31 46.50 8.43
CA GLY A 835 10.37 46.58 9.54
C GLY A 835 9.19 45.63 9.38
N GLU A 836 8.02 46.07 9.81
CA GLU A 836 6.77 45.32 9.69
C GLU A 836 5.92 45.87 8.55
N PHE A 837 5.31 44.97 7.78
CA PHE A 837 4.54 45.31 6.59
C PHE A 837 3.16 44.66 6.64
N GLY A 838 2.12 45.43 6.34
CA GLY A 838 0.73 44.96 6.33
C GLY A 838 0.01 45.33 5.04
N ILE A 839 -1.23 44.87 4.91
CA ILE A 839 -2.12 45.25 3.81
C ILE A 839 -3.14 46.25 4.34
N GLY A 840 -3.29 47.37 3.65
CA GLY A 840 -4.30 48.40 3.93
C GLY A 840 -5.22 48.64 2.74
N ALA A 841 -6.41 49.18 3.01
CA ALA A 841 -7.37 49.60 1.99
C ALA A 841 -8.26 50.76 2.49
N GLY A 842 -9.02 51.34 1.57
CA GLY A 842 -10.09 52.31 1.84
C GLY A 842 -11.48 51.67 1.70
N GLU A 843 -12.50 52.50 1.49
CA GLU A 843 -13.92 52.09 1.49
C GLU A 843 -14.31 51.06 0.42
N GLU A 844 -13.53 50.90 -0.64
CA GLU A 844 -13.80 49.93 -1.72
C GLU A 844 -13.59 48.46 -1.30
N ASN A 845 -12.86 48.23 -0.21
CA ASN A 845 -12.71 46.94 0.45
C ASN A 845 -13.22 47.08 1.90
N PRO A 846 -14.53 47.30 2.10
CA PRO A 846 -15.08 47.56 3.42
C PRO A 846 -14.96 46.28 4.26
N LEU A 847 -14.43 46.41 5.49
CA LEU A 847 -14.48 45.31 6.43
C LEU A 847 -15.94 45.04 6.82
N PRO A 848 -16.34 43.77 6.97
CA PRO A 848 -17.55 43.41 7.71
C PRO A 848 -17.47 43.95 9.14
N ALA A 849 -18.62 44.33 9.72
CA ALA A 849 -18.70 44.83 11.12
C ALA A 849 -17.81 44.03 12.08
N GLU A 850 -16.97 44.72 12.86
CA GLU A 850 -16.06 44.07 13.80
C GLU A 850 -16.82 43.59 15.03
N LEU A 851 -16.99 42.26 15.13
CA LEU A 851 -17.51 41.58 16.30
C LEU A 851 -16.47 41.66 17.43
N THR A 852 -16.77 42.40 18.50
CA THR A 852 -15.86 42.56 19.65
C THR A 852 -16.00 41.46 20.69
N SER A 853 -17.17 40.83 20.78
CA SER A 853 -17.38 39.69 21.67
C SER A 853 -18.48 38.79 21.14
N PHE A 854 -18.38 37.49 21.42
CA PHE A 854 -19.47 36.54 21.29
C PHE A 854 -19.32 35.47 22.35
N THR A 855 -20.39 35.19 23.08
CA THR A 855 -20.38 34.24 24.21
C THR A 855 -21.69 33.46 24.26
N ALA A 856 -21.61 32.22 24.73
CA ALA A 856 -22.76 31.34 24.95
C ALA A 856 -22.81 30.87 26.40
N VAL A 857 -23.82 31.33 27.14
CA VAL A 857 -23.95 31.08 28.58
C VAL A 857 -25.13 30.15 28.83
N PRO A 858 -24.92 28.97 29.42
CA PRO A 858 -26.01 28.06 29.73
C PRO A 858 -26.84 28.61 30.90
N ARG A 859 -28.17 28.57 30.77
CA ARG A 859 -29.15 29.02 31.77
C ARG A 859 -30.19 27.92 32.01
N ALA A 860 -30.96 28.03 33.09
CA ALA A 860 -32.03 27.08 33.41
C ALA A 860 -33.14 26.99 32.33
N SER A 861 -33.18 27.93 31.39
CA SER A 861 -34.18 28.01 30.31
C SER A 861 -33.62 27.74 28.91
N GLY A 862 -32.33 27.35 28.79
CA GLY A 862 -31.67 27.16 27.49
C GLY A 862 -30.24 27.69 27.45
N VAL A 863 -29.77 28.14 26.29
CA VAL A 863 -28.49 28.86 26.12
C VAL A 863 -28.76 30.31 25.76
N GLU A 864 -28.16 31.22 26.51
CA GLU A 864 -28.20 32.65 26.27
C GLU A 864 -26.93 33.09 25.51
N LEU A 865 -27.10 33.61 24.30
CA LEU A 865 -26.03 34.10 23.45
C LEU A 865 -25.93 35.62 23.58
N HIS A 866 -24.75 36.14 23.90
CA HIS A 866 -24.46 37.58 23.96
C HIS A 866 -23.33 37.93 23.02
N TRP A 867 -23.51 38.97 22.20
CA TRP A 867 -22.44 39.53 21.38
C TRP A 867 -22.48 41.05 21.33
N SER A 868 -21.34 41.63 20.96
CA SER A 868 -21.21 43.06 20.73
C SER A 868 -20.41 43.35 19.47
N THR A 869 -20.77 44.43 18.78
CA THR A 869 -20.06 44.98 17.62
C THR A 869 -19.37 46.27 18.01
N ALA A 870 -18.16 46.55 17.48
CA ALA A 870 -17.49 47.85 17.65
C ALA A 870 -18.09 48.92 16.73
N ALA A 871 -18.35 48.53 15.49
CA ALA A 871 -18.97 49.34 14.45
C ALA A 871 -19.66 48.41 13.45
N GLU A 872 -20.75 48.89 12.86
CA GLU A 872 -21.56 48.21 11.86
C GLU A 872 -21.59 49.06 10.60
N ALA A 873 -21.27 48.47 9.46
CA ALA A 873 -21.44 49.11 8.16
C ALA A 873 -22.38 48.22 7.34
N ASN A 874 -23.50 48.77 6.88
CA ASN A 874 -24.45 48.07 6.01
C ASN A 874 -25.09 46.79 6.58
N ASN A 875 -25.10 46.60 7.90
CA ASN A 875 -25.56 45.38 8.55
C ASN A 875 -27.10 45.24 8.48
N LEU A 876 -27.59 44.18 7.83
CA LEU A 876 -29.00 43.78 7.86
C LEU A 876 -29.32 43.08 9.19
N GLY A 877 -28.41 42.24 9.67
CA GLY A 877 -28.53 41.56 10.96
C GLY A 877 -27.76 40.26 11.03
N PHE A 878 -28.00 39.49 12.09
CA PHE A 878 -27.26 38.29 12.42
C PHE A 878 -28.17 37.06 12.34
N GLU A 879 -27.83 36.12 11.48
CA GLU A 879 -28.38 34.77 11.51
C GLU A 879 -27.60 33.94 12.54
N ILE A 880 -28.30 33.41 13.54
CA ILE A 880 -27.74 32.58 14.60
C ILE A 880 -27.76 31.13 14.14
N GLN A 881 -26.59 30.51 14.10
CA GLN A 881 -26.43 29.12 13.70
C GLN A 881 -25.94 28.27 14.86
N ARG A 882 -26.44 27.03 14.95
CA ARG A 882 -26.10 26.04 15.98
C ARG A 882 -25.69 24.72 15.34
N SER A 883 -24.72 24.05 15.97
CA SER A 883 -24.36 22.65 15.68
C SER A 883 -24.31 21.83 16.97
N VAL A 884 -24.55 20.52 16.87
CA VAL A 884 -24.53 19.55 17.98
C VAL A 884 -23.29 18.68 17.88
N VAL A 885 -22.49 18.61 18.94
CA VAL A 885 -21.24 17.84 18.96
C VAL A 885 -21.52 16.39 19.37
N SER A 886 -21.31 15.43 18.46
CA SER A 886 -21.68 14.02 18.65
C SER A 886 -20.58 13.09 19.20
N SER A 887 -19.33 13.54 19.35
CA SER A 887 -18.25 12.75 19.97
C SER A 887 -17.17 13.61 20.65
N GLU A 888 -16.52 13.08 21.69
CA GLU A 888 -15.58 13.80 22.57
C GLU A 888 -14.18 14.04 21.97
N ASN A 889 -13.87 13.46 20.79
CA ASN A 889 -12.51 13.44 20.23
C ASN A 889 -12.40 13.87 18.76
N GLN A 890 -13.37 14.66 18.28
CA GLN A 890 -13.34 15.22 16.94
C GLN A 890 -12.64 16.59 16.96
N LEU A 891 -11.53 16.73 16.22
CA LEU A 891 -10.92 18.04 15.97
C LEU A 891 -11.84 18.84 15.05
N LEU A 892 -12.41 19.93 15.58
CA LEU A 892 -13.41 20.74 14.90
C LEU A 892 -12.73 21.69 13.89
N THR A 893 -13.07 21.57 12.61
CA THR A 893 -12.85 22.62 11.59
C THR A 893 -14.20 23.20 11.20
N ALA A 894 -14.25 24.53 11.02
CA ALA A 894 -15.47 25.34 10.93
C ALA A 894 -16.47 24.97 9.80
N ASP A 895 -16.11 24.07 8.88
CA ASP A 895 -16.84 23.80 7.65
C ASP A 895 -17.38 22.36 7.49
N SER A 896 -17.20 21.48 8.48
CA SER A 896 -17.57 20.05 8.34
C SER A 896 -18.81 19.58 9.13
N ASP A 897 -19.33 20.39 10.05
CA ASP A 897 -20.51 20.04 10.85
C ASP A 897 -21.82 20.60 10.27
N PRO A 898 -22.97 19.89 10.41
CA PRO A 898 -24.26 20.40 9.95
C PRO A 898 -24.73 21.57 10.84
N TRP A 899 -24.71 22.78 10.30
CA TRP A 899 -25.22 23.99 10.96
C TRP A 899 -26.70 24.21 10.69
N GLU A 900 -27.47 24.38 11.76
CA GLU A 900 -28.89 24.74 11.70
C GLU A 900 -29.07 26.23 12.01
N SER A 901 -29.84 26.94 11.18
CA SER A 901 -30.27 28.32 11.49
C SER A 901 -31.41 28.28 12.50
N ILE A 902 -31.18 28.87 13.69
CA ILE A 902 -32.12 28.81 14.82
C ILE A 902 -32.81 30.15 15.12
N GLY A 903 -32.39 31.23 14.45
CA GLY A 903 -33.00 32.54 14.58
C GLY A 903 -32.26 33.64 13.85
N PHE A 904 -32.89 34.82 13.77
CA PHE A 904 -32.31 36.03 13.20
C PHE A 904 -32.54 37.21 14.16
N VAL A 905 -31.53 38.07 14.31
CA VAL A 905 -31.62 39.31 15.09
C VAL A 905 -31.23 40.48 14.18
N ASP A 906 -32.15 41.43 14.02
CA ASP A 906 -31.94 42.61 13.18
C ASP A 906 -30.73 43.44 13.66
N GLY A 907 -29.89 43.86 12.71
CA GLY A 907 -28.77 44.76 12.97
C GLY A 907 -29.21 46.22 13.02
N ASN A 908 -28.31 47.12 13.43
CA ASN A 908 -28.60 48.56 13.50
C ASN A 908 -28.22 49.32 12.21
N GLY A 909 -27.95 48.62 11.09
CA GLY A 909 -27.61 49.24 9.82
C GLY A 909 -26.16 49.72 9.76
N ALA A 910 -25.98 51.05 9.65
CA ALA A 910 -24.67 51.69 9.72
C ALA A 910 -24.55 52.44 11.05
N SER A 911 -23.67 51.98 11.94
CA SER A 911 -23.44 52.55 13.26
C SER A 911 -21.96 52.49 13.63
N ASN A 912 -21.40 53.58 14.13
CA ASN A 912 -20.03 53.60 14.69
C ASN A 912 -20.04 53.57 16.22
N ILE A 913 -21.18 53.22 16.83
CA ILE A 913 -21.35 53.09 18.28
C ILE A 913 -21.46 51.61 18.60
N PRO A 914 -20.79 51.11 19.67
CA PRO A 914 -20.92 49.73 20.04
C PRO A 914 -22.36 49.34 20.38
N HIS A 915 -22.83 48.25 19.79
CA HIS A 915 -24.15 47.69 20.04
C HIS A 915 -24.03 46.33 20.71
N GLU A 916 -24.91 46.07 21.69
CA GLU A 916 -25.04 44.77 22.34
C GLU A 916 -26.30 44.06 21.86
N TYR A 917 -26.15 42.76 21.62
CA TYR A 917 -27.21 41.89 21.13
C TYR A 917 -27.33 40.65 21.99
N ARG A 918 -28.56 40.10 22.02
CA ARG A 918 -28.87 38.90 22.79
C ARG A 918 -29.83 37.99 22.02
N PHE A 919 -29.59 36.69 22.13
CA PHE A 919 -30.50 35.65 21.63
C PHE A 919 -30.61 34.52 22.66
N ASN A 920 -31.79 33.92 22.81
CA ASN A 920 -32.02 32.84 23.79
C ASN A 920 -32.52 31.58 23.08
N ASP A 921 -31.64 30.57 22.96
CA ASP A 921 -32.01 29.26 22.43
C ASP A 921 -32.62 28.40 23.53
N ARG A 922 -33.94 28.24 23.49
CA ARG A 922 -34.72 27.44 24.45
C ARG A 922 -34.96 25.99 23.99
N SER A 923 -34.49 25.64 22.79
CA SER A 923 -34.75 24.37 22.13
C SER A 923 -33.55 23.41 22.26
N VAL A 924 -32.88 23.45 23.41
CA VAL A 924 -31.68 22.66 23.72
C VAL A 924 -31.96 21.64 24.81
N GLY A 925 -31.55 20.39 24.58
CA GLY A 925 -31.49 19.33 25.58
C GLY A 925 -30.11 19.25 26.25
N ALA A 926 -29.91 18.26 27.12
CA ALA A 926 -28.60 17.98 27.68
C ALA A 926 -27.60 17.67 26.55
N GLY A 927 -26.45 18.33 26.52
CA GLY A 927 -25.48 18.13 25.44
C GLY A 927 -24.50 19.27 25.28
N ARG A 928 -23.56 19.08 24.36
CA ARG A 928 -22.52 20.05 23.98
C ARG A 928 -22.90 20.69 22.65
N TYR A 929 -22.89 22.01 22.60
CA TYR A 929 -23.35 22.80 21.46
C TYR A 929 -22.29 23.81 21.03
N LEU A 930 -22.21 24.03 19.73
CA LEU A 930 -21.46 25.12 19.11
C LEU A 930 -22.44 26.15 18.55
N TYR A 931 -22.10 27.43 18.71
CA TYR A 931 -22.83 28.54 18.12
C TYR A 931 -21.91 29.40 17.29
N ARG A 932 -22.42 29.96 16.19
CA ARG A 932 -21.75 31.00 15.38
C ARG A 932 -22.77 32.00 14.85
N LEU A 933 -22.28 33.18 14.47
CA LEU A 933 -23.07 34.23 13.86
C LEU A 933 -22.73 34.32 12.37
N LYS A 934 -23.76 34.36 11.52
CA LYS A 934 -23.63 34.77 10.13
C LYS A 934 -24.22 36.16 10.01
N GLN A 935 -23.34 37.16 9.99
CA GLN A 935 -23.72 38.56 9.79
C GLN A 935 -24.04 38.77 8.32
N ILE A 936 -25.21 39.32 8.02
CA ILE A 936 -25.69 39.57 6.67
C ILE A 936 -25.80 41.08 6.46
N ASP A 937 -25.33 41.56 5.32
CA ASP A 937 -25.42 42.95 4.91
C ASP A 937 -26.69 43.19 4.08
N ARG A 938 -27.12 44.45 3.92
CA ARG A 938 -28.34 44.78 3.15
C ARG A 938 -28.26 44.47 1.66
N ASP A 939 -27.05 44.31 1.12
CA ASP A 939 -26.80 43.88 -0.26
C ASP A 939 -26.79 42.34 -0.43
N GLY A 940 -27.01 41.60 0.67
CA GLY A 940 -27.08 40.14 0.69
C GLY A 940 -25.73 39.45 0.89
N ARG A 941 -24.61 40.20 1.03
CA ARG A 941 -23.32 39.64 1.44
C ARG A 941 -23.35 39.20 2.89
N PHE A 942 -22.44 38.30 3.28
CA PHE A 942 -22.37 37.86 4.67
C PHE A 942 -20.96 37.48 5.10
N THR A 943 -20.72 37.55 6.41
CA THR A 943 -19.49 37.11 7.08
C THR A 943 -19.84 36.19 8.25
N ILE A 944 -19.02 35.18 8.51
CA ILE A 944 -19.25 34.20 9.59
C ILE A 944 -18.24 34.42 10.72
N SER A 945 -18.71 34.43 11.98
CA SER A 945 -17.87 34.55 13.17
C SER A 945 -17.14 33.25 13.52
N ASN A 946 -16.11 33.35 14.37
CA ASN A 946 -15.63 32.20 15.13
C ASN A 946 -16.77 31.59 15.96
N SER A 947 -16.73 30.27 16.17
CA SER A 947 -17.73 29.56 16.96
C SER A 947 -17.41 29.60 18.45
N VAL A 948 -18.43 29.59 19.30
CA VAL A 948 -18.32 29.45 20.75
C VAL A 948 -19.03 28.19 21.24
N GLU A 949 -18.42 27.51 22.20
CA GLU A 949 -18.92 26.26 22.76
C GLU A 949 -19.64 26.47 24.09
N THR A 950 -20.67 25.67 24.35
CA THR A 950 -21.30 25.58 25.67
C THR A 950 -21.86 24.19 25.94
N VAL A 951 -21.98 23.83 27.21
CA VAL A 951 -22.53 22.55 27.67
C VAL A 951 -23.79 22.80 28.48
N VAL A 952 -24.89 22.19 28.06
CA VAL A 952 -26.19 22.22 28.76
C VAL A 952 -26.32 20.93 29.57
N ALA A 953 -26.48 21.04 30.89
CA ALA A 953 -26.75 19.90 31.76
C ALA A 953 -28.23 19.46 31.70
N ALA A 954 -28.52 18.20 31.99
CA ALA A 954 -29.89 17.65 31.93
C ALA A 954 -30.88 18.36 32.88
N PRO A 955 -32.15 18.58 32.47
CA PRO A 955 -33.13 19.29 33.28
C PRO A 955 -33.51 18.52 34.55
N LEU A 956 -33.50 19.21 35.70
CA LEU A 956 -33.68 18.63 37.04
C LEU A 956 -35.14 18.29 37.42
N LYS A 957 -36.14 18.55 36.55
CA LYS A 957 -37.57 18.55 36.96
C LYS A 957 -38.48 17.72 36.06
N PHE A 958 -39.36 16.95 36.70
CA PHE A 958 -40.52 16.30 36.07
C PHE A 958 -41.71 17.25 36.16
N ALA A 959 -42.25 17.70 35.03
CA ALA A 959 -43.33 18.70 35.02
C ALA A 959 -44.24 18.55 33.79
N LEU A 960 -45.54 18.77 33.97
CA LEU A 960 -46.50 19.02 32.89
C LEU A 960 -46.90 20.50 32.93
N GLU A 961 -46.67 21.22 31.84
CA GLU A 961 -47.09 22.62 31.70
C GLU A 961 -48.59 22.71 31.38
N GLN A 962 -49.17 23.89 31.62
CA GLN A 962 -50.53 24.17 31.19
C GLN A 962 -50.59 24.14 29.65
N ASN A 963 -51.56 23.44 29.10
CA ASN A 963 -51.75 23.43 27.65
C ASN A 963 -52.07 24.84 27.12
N HIS A 964 -51.59 25.18 25.93
CA HIS A 964 -51.87 26.48 25.32
C HIS A 964 -52.36 26.33 23.87
N PRO A 965 -53.48 26.98 23.50
CA PRO A 965 -54.38 27.77 24.37
C PRO A 965 -55.16 26.91 25.39
N ASN A 966 -55.70 27.51 26.47
CA ASN A 966 -56.67 26.88 27.38
C ASN A 966 -57.65 27.92 27.95
N PRO A 967 -58.96 27.92 27.61
CA PRO A 967 -59.65 26.94 26.78
C PRO A 967 -59.14 26.86 25.33
N PHE A 968 -59.27 25.71 24.68
CA PHE A 968 -58.85 25.49 23.29
C PHE A 968 -60.00 25.08 22.36
N ASN A 969 -59.89 25.38 21.06
CA ASN A 969 -60.85 25.03 20.02
C ASN A 969 -60.18 24.75 18.65
N PRO A 970 -60.26 23.54 18.09
CA PRO A 970 -60.17 22.26 18.78
C PRO A 970 -58.70 21.83 18.98
N THR A 971 -57.70 22.67 18.69
CA THR A 971 -56.27 22.32 18.80
C THR A 971 -55.55 23.01 19.95
N THR A 972 -54.67 22.30 20.65
CA THR A 972 -53.79 22.83 21.70
C THR A 972 -52.44 22.11 21.69
N VAL A 973 -51.44 22.68 22.34
CA VAL A 973 -50.14 22.02 22.58
C VAL A 973 -49.97 21.72 24.08
N PHE A 974 -49.48 20.53 24.40
CA PHE A 974 -49.02 20.13 25.73
C PHE A 974 -47.50 20.12 25.75
N ARG A 975 -46.89 20.73 26.76
CA ARG A 975 -45.43 20.70 26.99
C ARG A 975 -45.14 20.01 28.32
N TYR A 976 -44.13 19.16 28.34
CA TYR A 976 -43.72 18.45 29.55
C TYR A 976 -42.22 18.19 29.61
N GLN A 977 -41.70 18.03 30.82
CA GLN A 977 -40.29 17.79 31.10
C GLN A 977 -40.11 16.47 31.86
N LEU A 978 -39.05 15.74 31.52
CA LEU A 978 -38.64 14.50 32.17
C LEU A 978 -37.25 14.70 32.78
N ALA A 979 -37.13 14.40 34.07
CA ALA A 979 -35.85 14.46 34.78
C ALA A 979 -35.01 13.17 34.63
N LEU A 980 -35.64 12.06 34.24
CA LEU A 980 -35.04 10.73 34.13
C LEU A 980 -35.60 10.03 32.89
N SER A 981 -34.83 9.14 32.29
CA SER A 981 -35.33 8.24 31.25
C SER A 981 -36.39 7.32 31.81
N GLY A 982 -37.40 6.99 31.01
CA GLY A 982 -38.47 6.10 31.44
C GLY A 982 -39.63 6.02 30.47
N HIS A 983 -40.55 5.09 30.75
CA HIS A 983 -41.80 4.97 30.01
C HIS A 983 -42.76 6.10 30.42
N VAL A 984 -43.14 6.92 29.44
CA VAL A 984 -43.97 8.11 29.63
C VAL A 984 -45.35 7.88 29.05
N THR A 985 -46.37 8.14 29.86
CA THR A 985 -47.77 8.15 29.43
C THR A 985 -48.39 9.51 29.70
N LEU A 986 -48.82 10.22 28.66
CA LEU A 986 -49.65 11.43 28.75
C LEU A 986 -51.04 11.10 28.22
N SER A 987 -52.08 11.26 29.03
CA SER A 987 -53.46 10.92 28.66
C SER A 987 -54.46 11.96 29.17
N LEU A 988 -55.58 12.12 28.47
CA LEU A 988 -56.72 12.96 28.88
C LEU A 988 -57.80 12.10 29.53
N TYR A 989 -58.38 12.60 30.62
CA TYR A 989 -59.48 12.00 31.36
C TYR A 989 -60.67 12.96 31.41
N ASP A 990 -61.89 12.45 31.30
CA ASP A 990 -63.11 13.25 31.49
C ASP A 990 -63.39 13.52 32.99
N ALA A 991 -64.42 14.31 33.28
CA ALA A 991 -64.81 14.65 34.65
C ALA A 991 -65.24 13.44 35.51
N MET A 992 -65.56 12.31 34.89
CA MET A 992 -65.90 11.05 35.58
C MET A 992 -64.68 10.12 35.73
N GLY A 993 -63.49 10.57 35.31
CA GLY A 993 -62.25 9.80 35.40
C GLY A 993 -62.09 8.74 34.30
N ARG A 994 -62.91 8.77 33.25
CA ARG A 994 -62.76 7.87 32.09
C ARG A 994 -61.68 8.42 31.16
N GLN A 995 -60.79 7.55 30.68
CA GLN A 995 -59.73 7.94 29.75
C GLN A 995 -60.33 8.29 28.38
N ALA A 996 -60.28 9.57 28.02
CA ALA A 996 -60.83 10.10 26.78
C ALA A 996 -59.85 10.00 25.60
N ALA A 997 -58.54 10.14 25.85
CA ALA A 997 -57.50 10.00 24.82
C ALA A 997 -56.12 9.71 25.42
N VAL A 998 -55.24 9.06 24.66
CA VAL A 998 -53.81 8.93 24.97
C VAL A 998 -53.02 9.76 23.97
N LEU A 999 -52.20 10.68 24.47
CA LEU A 999 -51.41 11.62 23.65
C LEU A 999 -49.99 11.11 23.44
N VAL A 1000 -49.41 10.46 24.47
CA VAL A 1000 -48.08 9.88 24.44
C VAL A 1000 -48.09 8.59 25.25
N ASN A 1001 -47.47 7.52 24.75
CA ASN A 1001 -47.25 6.28 25.49
C ASN A 1001 -45.97 5.56 24.97
N THR A 1002 -44.80 6.02 25.39
CA THR A 1002 -43.51 5.50 24.88
C THR A 1002 -42.37 5.77 25.86
N VAL A 1003 -41.25 5.06 25.71
CA VAL A 1003 -39.99 5.39 26.39
C VAL A 1003 -39.43 6.70 25.84
N LYS A 1004 -38.97 7.58 26.73
CA LYS A 1004 -38.32 8.86 26.43
C LYS A 1004 -37.12 9.09 27.35
N GLU A 1005 -36.09 9.73 26.83
CA GLU A 1005 -34.89 10.16 27.58
C GLU A 1005 -35.16 11.43 28.42
N PRO A 1006 -34.29 11.83 29.37
CA PRO A 1006 -34.44 13.09 30.09
C PRO A 1006 -34.45 14.27 29.12
N GLY A 1007 -35.42 15.19 29.25
CA GLY A 1007 -35.55 16.30 28.31
C GLY A 1007 -36.92 16.98 28.35
N SER A 1008 -37.06 18.03 27.54
CA SER A 1008 -38.31 18.77 27.34
C SER A 1008 -38.99 18.30 26.05
N TYR A 1009 -40.29 18.10 26.11
CA TYR A 1009 -41.09 17.54 25.02
C TYR A 1009 -42.36 18.35 24.80
N SER A 1010 -42.87 18.33 23.57
CA SER A 1010 -44.16 18.92 23.23
C SER A 1010 -44.98 17.99 22.33
N VAL A 1011 -46.30 17.99 22.51
CA VAL A 1011 -47.24 17.24 21.68
C VAL A 1011 -48.46 18.10 21.35
N GLN A 1012 -48.79 18.18 20.07
CA GLN A 1012 -49.99 18.84 19.59
C GLN A 1012 -51.18 17.88 19.68
N PHE A 1013 -52.33 18.36 20.15
CA PHE A 1013 -53.55 17.58 20.30
C PHE A 1013 -54.72 18.26 19.61
N ASN A 1014 -55.52 17.48 18.89
CA ASN A 1014 -56.78 17.91 18.27
C ASN A 1014 -57.95 17.20 18.95
N GLY A 1015 -58.75 17.95 19.72
CA GLY A 1015 -59.91 17.49 20.47
C GLY A 1015 -61.22 17.47 19.68
N SER A 1016 -61.19 17.57 18.34
CA SER A 1016 -62.41 17.59 17.51
C SER A 1016 -63.30 16.35 17.70
N ALA A 1017 -62.76 15.22 18.14
CA ALA A 1017 -63.51 14.00 18.46
C ALA A 1017 -64.12 13.98 19.88
N LEU A 1018 -63.78 14.93 20.76
CA LEU A 1018 -64.24 14.98 22.16
C LEU A 1018 -65.36 16.02 22.34
N SER A 1019 -66.33 15.82 23.23
CA SER A 1019 -67.35 16.84 23.54
C SER A 1019 -66.73 18.07 24.24
N SER A 1020 -67.31 19.27 24.06
CA SER A 1020 -66.90 20.45 24.86
C SER A 1020 -67.10 20.17 26.34
N GLY A 1021 -66.15 20.57 27.18
CA GLY A 1021 -66.15 20.24 28.60
C GLY A 1021 -64.79 20.33 29.25
N VAL A 1022 -64.75 19.97 30.54
CA VAL A 1022 -63.53 19.92 31.34
C VAL A 1022 -62.92 18.52 31.28
N TYR A 1023 -61.62 18.49 31.00
CA TYR A 1023 -60.78 17.31 30.99
C TYR A 1023 -59.58 17.51 31.92
N TYR A 1024 -58.89 16.42 32.23
CA TYR A 1024 -57.65 16.41 33.00
C TYR A 1024 -56.56 15.68 32.23
N ALA A 1025 -55.49 16.38 31.87
CA ALA A 1025 -54.29 15.77 31.31
C ALA A 1025 -53.44 15.20 32.45
N ARG A 1026 -53.10 13.92 32.37
CA ARG A 1026 -52.26 13.22 33.35
C ARG A 1026 -50.99 12.73 32.66
N LEU A 1027 -49.85 13.22 33.12
CA LEU A 1027 -48.52 12.75 32.74
C LEU A 1027 -48.01 11.79 33.79
N THR A 1028 -47.50 10.64 33.37
CA THR A 1028 -46.95 9.59 34.23
C THR A 1028 -45.60 9.14 33.70
N SER A 1029 -44.57 9.10 34.54
CA SER A 1029 -43.27 8.49 34.21
C SER A 1029 -42.52 8.13 35.47
N SER A 1030 -41.86 6.98 35.49
CA SER A 1030 -40.96 6.54 36.57
C SER A 1030 -41.57 6.71 37.98
N GLY A 1031 -42.85 6.35 38.11
CA GLY A 1031 -43.61 6.43 39.37
C GLY A 1031 -44.15 7.82 39.76
N ARG A 1032 -43.83 8.88 39.00
CA ARG A 1032 -44.35 10.24 39.23
C ARG A 1032 -45.55 10.54 38.35
N THR A 1033 -46.49 11.33 38.89
CA THR A 1033 -47.72 11.74 38.19
C THR A 1033 -47.93 13.24 38.34
N GLU A 1034 -48.18 13.94 37.23
CA GLU A 1034 -48.58 15.35 37.19
C GLU A 1034 -49.90 15.49 36.45
N MET A 1035 -50.79 16.37 36.93
CA MET A 1035 -52.09 16.61 36.30
C MET A 1035 -52.37 18.10 36.04
N ARG A 1036 -53.00 18.40 34.90
CA ARG A 1036 -53.46 19.74 34.54
C ARG A 1036 -54.90 19.73 34.04
N LYS A 1037 -55.68 20.73 34.45
CA LYS A 1037 -57.05 20.94 33.97
C LYS A 1037 -57.01 21.50 32.56
N VAL A 1038 -57.81 20.92 31.67
CA VAL A 1038 -57.89 21.27 30.25
C VAL A 1038 -59.35 21.55 29.92
N ILE A 1039 -59.65 22.65 29.23
CA ILE A 1039 -61.01 23.06 28.89
C ILE A 1039 -61.12 23.09 27.36
N LEU A 1040 -61.92 22.18 26.81
CA LEU A 1040 -62.28 22.19 25.40
C LEU A 1040 -63.59 22.96 25.22
N MET A 1041 -63.58 24.00 24.40
CA MET A 1041 -64.76 24.79 24.07
C MET A 1041 -64.88 24.80 22.55
N LYS A 1042 -65.96 24.24 22.00
CA LYS A 1042 -66.16 24.17 20.55
C LYS A 1042 -67.13 25.23 20.10
#